data_AF-A0A4Q8U7C6-F1
#
_entry.id   AF-A0A4Q8U7C6-F1
#
_cell.length_a   1.000
_cell.length_b   1.000
_cell.length_c   1.000
_cell.angle_alpha   90.00
_cell.angle_beta   90.00
_cell.angle_gamma   90.00
#
_symmetry.space_group_name_H-M   'P 1'
#
loop_
_entity.id
_entity.type
_entity.pdbx_description
1 polymer ?
#
loop_
_entity_poly.entity_id
_entity_poly.type
_entity_poly.pdbx_seq_one_letter_code
_entity_poly.pdbx_strand_id
1 'polypeptide(L)'
;MQLVQQLEHATCSQPFTQLGMVDDNQALLVRVWRPGATSVTVKWQNPALADISLNSVSNGGLFEIVVAEECRDEIYQVIASDGAHQFDYIDPYQFKDAAYHAVHFIDTAPENLYKQAGAQLHRIETQHGLGIDGVRFCVFAPNASAVSVIGDFNQWDGRVHPMQKTSMGYWVLFVPGVAEGERYKYQVKDAHGHDLPHKADPLGFSAEQYPSHASKIYNHSSYEWNDSAWMASRDADKYSRPMSIYEVHLGSWKRPDANSDVRYLSYRELADDLIGYVSDMGYTHLELLPVSEFPFDGSWGYQPVGMFAPTSRFGNPDDFKYFVDKCHQAGIGVIIDWVPAHFPEDGHGLARFDGSCVYEYEDPRKGWHPDWNSCIYDFGKDTVRQFLVANALFWLDKFHVDGLRVDAVASMLYLDYSRNDGEWIPNVDGGNENYEAISLLRWMNEEVYKHFPDAMTIAEESTSFPKVSRPVFDGGLGFGFKWNMGWMHDSLHYIARDPAYRNYHHGDITFSMVYAFDENFVLPISHDEVVHGKGSMLHKMPGDEWQQAANLRCYAGFMYGHPGKKLNFMGNELGQSREWNHDSGLDWDLLNFEKHAGIQALYKALNHLYRTTSALHEQDHQPQGFTWIDHNNAEQSVVSFVRNAKTTKQKVYVISNFTPIPRDNFRIGVDDACELTLALNTDDAAFWGSGYSTLSKVKSSPVAWNDRKHSIVINLPPLSTVFYVTCDA
;
A
#
# COMPACT_ATOMS: atom_id res chain seq x y z
N MET A 1 -11.76 -13.60 -47.95
CA MET A 1 -10.30 -13.31 -48.03
C MET A 1 -9.85 -12.32 -46.96
N GLN A 2 -10.50 -11.16 -46.79
CA GLN A 2 -10.09 -10.17 -45.78
C GLN A 2 -10.18 -10.67 -44.32
N LEU A 3 -11.27 -11.35 -43.93
CA LEU A 3 -11.42 -11.88 -42.57
C LEU A 3 -10.35 -12.93 -42.21
N VAL A 4 -10.03 -13.83 -43.14
CA VAL A 4 -9.01 -14.87 -42.93
C VAL A 4 -7.66 -14.23 -42.63
N GLN A 5 -7.24 -13.23 -43.43
CA GLN A 5 -6.00 -12.48 -43.17
C GLN A 5 -6.05 -11.78 -41.82
N GLN A 6 -7.19 -11.20 -41.44
CA GLN A 6 -7.31 -10.54 -40.15
C GLN A 6 -7.10 -11.52 -38.99
N LEU A 7 -7.69 -12.71 -39.07
CA LEU A 7 -7.58 -13.74 -38.03
C LEU A 7 -6.18 -14.39 -38.02
N GLU A 8 -5.60 -14.68 -39.17
CA GLU A 8 -4.24 -15.23 -39.29
C GLU A 8 -3.17 -14.31 -38.71
N HIS A 9 -3.38 -12.99 -38.82
CA HIS A 9 -2.47 -11.97 -38.29
C HIS A 9 -2.88 -11.41 -36.91
N ALA A 10 -3.91 -11.96 -36.26
CA ALA A 10 -4.45 -11.47 -34.99
C ALA A 10 -4.79 -9.96 -35.00
N THR A 11 -5.48 -9.51 -36.05
CA THR A 11 -5.90 -8.11 -36.27
C THR A 11 -7.42 -7.92 -36.33
N CYS A 12 -8.21 -8.95 -35.99
CA CYS A 12 -9.67 -8.85 -35.96
C CYS A 12 -10.13 -8.10 -34.69
N SER A 13 -10.75 -6.93 -34.86
CA SER A 13 -11.21 -6.09 -33.75
C SER A 13 -12.70 -6.22 -33.42
N GLN A 14 -13.47 -6.89 -34.28
CA GLN A 14 -14.91 -7.08 -34.13
C GLN A 14 -15.34 -8.55 -34.32
N PRO A 15 -14.78 -9.50 -33.56
CA PRO A 15 -14.99 -10.92 -33.79
C PRO A 15 -16.46 -11.35 -33.61
N PHE A 16 -17.26 -10.71 -32.74
CA PHE A 16 -18.69 -11.06 -32.57
C PHE A 16 -19.57 -10.71 -33.78
N THR A 17 -19.07 -9.95 -34.75
CA THR A 17 -19.78 -9.72 -36.03
C THR A 17 -19.39 -10.71 -37.11
N GLN A 18 -18.36 -11.51 -36.85
CA GLN A 18 -17.70 -12.35 -37.86
C GLN A 18 -17.73 -13.84 -37.48
N LEU A 19 -17.59 -14.17 -36.20
CA LEU A 19 -17.48 -15.51 -35.63
C LEU A 19 -18.70 -15.83 -34.76
N GLY A 20 -18.92 -17.12 -34.51
CA GLY A 20 -20.07 -17.62 -33.77
C GLY A 20 -21.30 -17.74 -34.68
N MET A 21 -22.47 -17.41 -34.13
CA MET A 21 -23.73 -17.35 -34.87
C MET A 21 -23.86 -15.98 -35.56
N VAL A 22 -23.85 -15.96 -36.90
CA VAL A 22 -23.82 -14.71 -37.69
C VAL A 22 -24.86 -14.70 -38.81
N ASP A 23 -25.47 -13.55 -39.04
CA ASP A 23 -26.37 -13.31 -40.16
C ASP A 23 -25.57 -12.88 -41.41
N ASP A 24 -25.67 -13.64 -42.51
CA ASP A 24 -25.08 -13.30 -43.80
C ASP A 24 -26.10 -13.47 -44.92
N ASN A 25 -26.37 -12.41 -45.68
CA ASN A 25 -27.28 -12.42 -46.83
C ASN A 25 -28.65 -13.11 -46.58
N GLN A 26 -29.27 -12.85 -45.41
CA GLN A 26 -30.54 -13.47 -44.96
C GLN A 26 -30.47 -14.97 -44.60
N ALA A 27 -29.27 -15.53 -44.47
CA ALA A 27 -29.03 -16.86 -43.95
C ALA A 27 -28.32 -16.79 -42.59
N LEU A 28 -28.69 -17.69 -41.69
CA LEU A 28 -28.01 -17.89 -40.41
C LEU A 28 -26.83 -18.83 -40.64
N LEU A 29 -25.62 -18.38 -40.27
CA LEU A 29 -24.39 -19.16 -40.37
C LEU A 29 -23.83 -19.43 -38.98
N VAL A 30 -23.26 -20.62 -38.81
CA VAL A 30 -22.25 -20.84 -37.76
C VAL A 30 -20.88 -20.70 -38.40
N ARG A 31 -20.06 -19.77 -37.91
CA ARG A 31 -18.69 -19.54 -38.37
C ARG A 31 -17.69 -19.73 -37.23
N VAL A 32 -16.80 -20.71 -37.39
CA VAL A 32 -15.79 -21.08 -36.40
C VAL A 32 -14.40 -20.80 -36.95
N TRP A 33 -13.58 -20.15 -36.13
CA TRP A 33 -12.16 -19.97 -36.39
C TRP A 33 -11.34 -20.86 -35.46
N ARG A 34 -10.56 -21.78 -36.04
CA ARG A 34 -9.59 -22.59 -35.32
C ARG A 34 -8.32 -22.75 -36.16
N PRO A 35 -7.26 -21.96 -35.87
CA PRO A 35 -6.00 -22.05 -36.59
C PRO A 35 -5.45 -23.48 -36.60
N GLY A 36 -5.04 -23.96 -37.77
CA GLY A 36 -4.44 -25.30 -37.94
C GLY A 36 -5.42 -26.48 -37.93
N ALA A 37 -6.72 -26.26 -37.69
CA ALA A 37 -7.70 -27.34 -37.83
C ALA A 37 -7.90 -27.73 -39.31
N THR A 38 -8.07 -29.04 -39.53
CA THR A 38 -8.40 -29.67 -40.81
C THR A 38 -9.87 -30.03 -40.93
N SER A 39 -10.55 -30.24 -39.81
CA SER A 39 -12.00 -30.46 -39.74
C SER A 39 -12.58 -29.84 -38.47
N VAL A 40 -13.84 -29.41 -38.56
CA VAL A 40 -14.62 -28.86 -37.45
C VAL A 40 -16.05 -29.38 -37.52
N THR A 41 -16.56 -29.88 -36.40
CA THR A 41 -17.95 -30.28 -36.20
C THR A 41 -18.52 -29.51 -35.02
N VAL A 42 -19.76 -29.03 -35.15
CA VAL A 42 -20.52 -28.43 -34.04
C VAL A 42 -21.53 -29.45 -33.51
N LYS A 43 -21.55 -29.60 -32.20
CA LYS A 43 -22.45 -30.47 -31.45
C LYS A 43 -23.30 -29.64 -30.51
N TRP A 44 -24.60 -29.65 -30.70
CA TRP A 44 -25.54 -28.85 -29.92
C TRP A 44 -25.73 -29.43 -28.52
N GLN A 45 -25.91 -28.55 -27.53
CA GLN A 45 -26.35 -28.98 -26.21
C GLN A 45 -27.80 -29.48 -26.24
N ASN A 46 -28.64 -28.91 -27.10
CA ASN A 46 -29.97 -29.41 -27.37
C ASN A 46 -29.88 -30.74 -28.14
N PRO A 47 -30.22 -31.89 -27.53
CA PRO A 47 -30.08 -33.20 -28.18
C PRO A 47 -31.07 -33.42 -29.34
N ALA A 48 -32.05 -32.51 -29.53
CA ALA A 48 -32.96 -32.56 -30.67
C ALA A 48 -32.30 -32.08 -31.98
N LEU A 49 -31.19 -31.33 -31.89
CA LEU A 49 -30.45 -30.85 -33.05
C LEU A 49 -29.32 -31.82 -33.41
N ALA A 50 -29.19 -32.12 -34.70
CA ALA A 50 -28.14 -33.01 -35.19
C ALA A 50 -26.77 -32.32 -35.20
N ASP A 51 -25.70 -33.09 -34.96
CA ASP A 51 -24.33 -32.62 -35.12
C ASP A 51 -24.05 -32.24 -36.59
N ILE A 52 -23.33 -31.15 -36.81
CA ILE A 52 -23.08 -30.61 -38.15
C ILE A 52 -21.58 -30.42 -38.37
N SER A 53 -21.04 -31.02 -39.44
CA SER A 53 -19.67 -30.73 -39.90
C SER A 53 -19.65 -29.47 -40.76
N LEU A 54 -18.72 -28.56 -40.48
CA LEU A 54 -18.61 -27.28 -41.16
C LEU A 54 -17.73 -27.40 -42.42
N ASN A 55 -18.00 -26.54 -43.41
CA ASN A 55 -17.19 -26.48 -44.63
C ASN A 55 -15.99 -25.56 -44.41
N SER A 56 -14.81 -25.99 -44.85
CA SER A 56 -13.61 -25.13 -44.84
C SER A 56 -13.75 -24.00 -45.87
N VAL A 57 -13.59 -22.76 -45.42
CA VAL A 57 -13.67 -21.54 -46.25
C VAL A 57 -12.31 -21.19 -46.85
N SER A 58 -11.23 -21.55 -46.16
CA SER A 58 -9.85 -21.31 -46.57
C SER A 58 -8.90 -22.35 -45.98
N ASN A 59 -7.71 -22.48 -46.56
CA ASN A 59 -6.62 -23.34 -46.07
C ASN A 59 -5.99 -22.87 -44.74
N GLY A 60 -6.69 -22.05 -43.94
CA GLY A 60 -6.16 -21.33 -42.78
C GLY A 60 -6.90 -21.56 -41.46
N GLY A 61 -7.95 -22.38 -41.42
CA GLY A 61 -8.68 -22.72 -40.19
C GLY A 61 -10.03 -22.01 -39.99
N LEU A 62 -10.57 -21.35 -41.03
CA LEU A 62 -11.92 -20.78 -41.01
C LEU A 62 -12.92 -21.79 -41.58
N PHE A 63 -13.98 -22.05 -40.83
CA PHE A 63 -15.02 -23.01 -41.16
C PHE A 63 -16.40 -22.36 -41.04
N GLU A 64 -17.32 -22.66 -41.97
CA GLU A 64 -18.69 -22.15 -41.88
C GLU A 64 -19.71 -23.11 -42.49
N ILE A 65 -20.97 -23.00 -42.04
CA ILE A 65 -22.12 -23.66 -42.67
C ILE A 65 -23.41 -22.89 -42.37
N VAL A 66 -24.37 -22.96 -43.31
CA VAL A 66 -25.72 -22.44 -43.12
C VAL A 66 -26.50 -23.38 -42.20
N VAL A 67 -27.13 -22.81 -41.18
CA VAL A 67 -27.97 -23.53 -40.21
C VAL A 67 -29.41 -23.01 -40.23
N ALA A 68 -30.31 -23.78 -39.64
CA ALA A 68 -31.72 -23.37 -39.52
C ALA A 68 -31.89 -22.33 -38.42
N GLU A 69 -32.93 -21.49 -38.52
CA GLU A 69 -33.21 -20.41 -37.56
C GLU A 69 -33.44 -20.91 -36.13
N GLU A 70 -33.92 -22.15 -35.97
CA GLU A 70 -34.09 -22.81 -34.67
C GLU A 70 -32.76 -22.99 -33.89
N CYS A 71 -31.61 -22.87 -34.56
CA CYS A 71 -30.30 -22.95 -33.93
C CYS A 71 -29.83 -21.64 -33.26
N ARG A 72 -30.50 -20.49 -33.50
CA ARG A 72 -29.95 -19.15 -33.18
C ARG A 72 -29.51 -18.97 -31.72
N ASP A 73 -30.33 -19.43 -30.79
CA ASP A 73 -30.12 -19.27 -29.35
C ASP A 73 -29.59 -20.56 -28.70
N GLU A 74 -29.27 -21.57 -29.50
CA GLU A 74 -28.82 -22.87 -29.02
C GLU A 74 -27.31 -22.90 -28.86
N ILE A 75 -26.86 -23.42 -27.73
CA ILE A 75 -25.43 -23.49 -27.41
C ILE A 75 -24.85 -24.73 -28.06
N TYR A 76 -23.69 -24.57 -28.70
CA TYR A 76 -22.94 -25.66 -29.29
C TYR A 76 -21.52 -25.78 -28.72
N GLN A 77 -21.02 -27.00 -28.76
CA GLN A 77 -19.63 -27.37 -28.56
C GLN A 77 -18.95 -27.53 -29.93
N VAL A 78 -17.73 -27.05 -30.05
CA VAL A 78 -16.86 -27.23 -31.20
C VAL A 78 -15.96 -28.44 -30.95
N ILE A 79 -15.95 -29.36 -31.92
CA ILE A 79 -15.04 -30.50 -32.00
C ILE A 79 -14.16 -30.26 -33.22
N ALA A 80 -12.89 -29.86 -32.99
CA ALA A 80 -11.93 -29.56 -34.05
C ALA A 80 -10.79 -30.58 -34.07
N SER A 81 -10.24 -30.88 -35.26
CA SER A 81 -9.06 -31.75 -35.38
C SER A 81 -8.02 -31.20 -36.34
N ASP A 82 -6.75 -31.26 -35.96
CA ASP A 82 -5.58 -30.95 -36.81
C ASP A 82 -5.07 -32.20 -37.58
N GLY A 83 -5.77 -33.33 -37.47
CA GLY A 83 -5.39 -34.63 -38.03
C GLY A 83 -4.55 -35.51 -37.10
N ALA A 84 -3.90 -34.93 -36.08
CA ALA A 84 -3.14 -35.65 -35.05
C ALA A 84 -3.82 -35.61 -33.67
N HIS A 85 -4.50 -34.52 -33.36
CA HIS A 85 -5.18 -34.24 -32.10
C HIS A 85 -6.62 -33.80 -32.35
N GLN A 86 -7.46 -33.99 -31.34
CA GLN A 86 -8.82 -33.47 -31.29
C GLN A 86 -8.92 -32.48 -30.12
N PHE A 87 -9.61 -31.37 -30.34
CA PHE A 87 -9.85 -30.31 -29.38
C PHE A 87 -11.35 -30.07 -29.25
N ASP A 88 -11.85 -30.15 -28.03
CA ASP A 88 -13.27 -29.99 -27.72
C ASP A 88 -13.44 -28.78 -26.80
N TYR A 89 -14.23 -27.78 -27.21
CA TYR A 89 -14.45 -26.57 -26.43
C TYR A 89 -15.79 -25.91 -26.76
N ILE A 90 -16.32 -25.08 -25.86
CA ILE A 90 -17.49 -24.25 -26.15
C ILE A 90 -17.00 -22.96 -26.81
N ASP A 91 -17.56 -22.61 -27.97
CA ASP A 91 -17.12 -21.44 -28.74
C ASP A 91 -17.37 -20.13 -27.96
N PRO A 92 -16.31 -19.35 -27.62
CA PRO A 92 -16.43 -18.05 -26.94
C PRO A 92 -17.35 -17.05 -27.65
N TYR A 93 -17.44 -17.13 -28.98
CA TYR A 93 -18.15 -16.14 -29.80
C TYR A 93 -19.67 -16.30 -29.79
N GLN A 94 -20.19 -17.30 -29.06
CA GLN A 94 -21.62 -17.41 -28.73
C GLN A 94 -22.04 -16.46 -27.60
N PHE A 95 -21.09 -15.97 -26.79
CA PHE A 95 -21.37 -15.28 -25.51
C PHE A 95 -21.16 -13.77 -25.58
N LYS A 96 -21.72 -13.14 -26.62
CA LYS A 96 -21.62 -11.68 -26.82
C LYS A 96 -22.14 -10.90 -25.61
N ASP A 97 -23.34 -11.18 -25.15
CA ASP A 97 -23.98 -10.42 -24.07
C ASP A 97 -23.21 -10.56 -22.75
N ALA A 98 -22.71 -11.76 -22.45
CA ALA A 98 -21.89 -12.00 -21.27
C ALA A 98 -20.56 -11.22 -21.33
N ALA A 99 -19.93 -11.12 -22.50
CA ALA A 99 -18.72 -10.32 -22.69
C ALA A 99 -19.00 -8.82 -22.51
N TYR A 100 -20.04 -8.29 -23.18
CA TYR A 100 -20.41 -6.86 -23.10
C TYR A 100 -20.90 -6.42 -21.72
N HIS A 101 -21.40 -7.35 -20.90
CA HIS A 101 -21.76 -7.05 -19.52
C HIS A 101 -20.59 -6.45 -18.71
N ALA A 102 -19.33 -6.72 -19.08
CA ALA A 102 -18.15 -6.14 -18.43
C ALA A 102 -18.11 -4.60 -18.44
N VAL A 103 -18.80 -3.94 -19.37
CA VAL A 103 -18.74 -2.47 -19.51
C VAL A 103 -20.04 -1.76 -19.14
N HIS A 104 -21.09 -2.49 -18.74
CA HIS A 104 -22.41 -1.90 -18.47
C HIS A 104 -22.44 -0.90 -17.30
N PHE A 105 -21.63 -1.14 -16.27
CA PHE A 105 -21.63 -0.34 -15.03
C PHE A 105 -20.22 0.11 -14.63
N ILE A 106 -19.25 -0.04 -15.54
CA ILE A 106 -17.83 0.12 -15.20
C ILE A 106 -17.49 1.55 -14.78
N ASP A 107 -18.21 2.55 -15.28
CA ASP A 107 -18.00 3.98 -15.08
C ASP A 107 -18.96 4.62 -14.05
N THR A 108 -19.89 3.84 -13.46
CA THR A 108 -20.90 4.40 -12.55
C THR A 108 -20.36 4.66 -11.14
N ALA A 109 -19.30 3.96 -10.74
CA ALA A 109 -18.62 4.11 -9.46
C ALA A 109 -17.18 3.56 -9.57
N PRO A 110 -16.18 4.12 -8.85
CA PRO A 110 -14.79 3.66 -8.95
C PRO A 110 -14.61 2.16 -8.67
N GLU A 111 -15.26 1.62 -7.64
CA GLU A 111 -15.14 0.23 -7.25
C GLU A 111 -15.69 -0.77 -8.29
N ASN A 112 -16.50 -0.30 -9.24
CA ASN A 112 -16.98 -1.17 -10.31
C ASN A 112 -15.86 -1.58 -11.27
N LEU A 113 -14.75 -0.84 -11.32
CA LEU A 113 -13.64 -1.18 -12.19
C LEU A 113 -13.08 -2.58 -11.88
N TYR A 114 -12.71 -2.85 -10.62
CA TYR A 114 -12.17 -4.17 -10.22
C TYR A 114 -13.27 -5.24 -10.05
N LYS A 115 -14.56 -4.87 -10.06
CA LYS A 115 -15.68 -5.83 -10.07
C LYS A 115 -16.06 -6.29 -11.47
N GLN A 116 -15.68 -5.54 -12.50
CA GLN A 116 -16.14 -5.78 -13.88
C GLN A 116 -14.99 -6.07 -14.85
N ALA A 117 -13.89 -5.33 -14.75
CA ALA A 117 -12.71 -5.46 -15.60
C ALA A 117 -11.66 -6.42 -15.02
N GLY A 118 -10.59 -6.66 -15.76
CA GLY A 118 -9.63 -7.73 -15.51
C GLY A 118 -10.20 -9.09 -15.91
N ALA A 119 -9.74 -10.16 -15.24
CA ALA A 119 -10.26 -11.51 -15.39
C ALA A 119 -11.28 -11.86 -14.29
N GLN A 120 -12.55 -11.95 -14.66
CA GLN A 120 -13.67 -12.22 -13.75
C GLN A 120 -14.21 -13.63 -13.95
N LEU A 121 -14.13 -14.48 -12.92
CA LEU A 121 -14.81 -15.79 -12.91
C LEU A 121 -16.31 -15.57 -12.99
N HIS A 122 -16.96 -16.23 -13.94
CA HIS A 122 -18.37 -16.02 -14.21
C HIS A 122 -19.06 -17.31 -14.66
N ARG A 123 -20.30 -17.50 -14.22
CA ARG A 123 -21.15 -18.62 -14.60
C ARG A 123 -22.36 -18.10 -15.35
N ILE A 124 -22.56 -18.62 -16.56
CA ILE A 124 -23.72 -18.32 -17.40
C ILE A 124 -24.75 -19.44 -17.20
N GLU A 125 -25.94 -19.08 -16.76
CA GLU A 125 -27.07 -20.01 -16.70
C GLU A 125 -27.72 -20.13 -18.09
N THR A 126 -27.92 -21.36 -18.55
CA THR A 126 -28.49 -21.64 -19.89
C THR A 126 -29.94 -22.06 -19.79
N GLN A 127 -30.68 -21.96 -20.90
CA GLN A 127 -32.11 -22.27 -20.97
C GLN A 127 -32.43 -23.73 -20.60
N HIS A 128 -31.45 -24.63 -20.74
CA HIS A 128 -31.58 -26.06 -20.43
C HIS A 128 -31.06 -26.45 -19.03
N GLY A 129 -30.74 -25.48 -18.17
CA GLY A 129 -30.31 -25.70 -16.78
C GLY A 129 -28.87 -26.19 -16.61
N LEU A 130 -28.06 -26.17 -17.67
CA LEU A 130 -26.62 -26.45 -17.63
C LEU A 130 -25.87 -25.12 -17.46
N GLY A 131 -25.21 -24.90 -16.32
CA GLY A 131 -24.38 -23.71 -16.15
C GLY A 131 -23.05 -23.84 -16.90
N ILE A 132 -22.62 -22.77 -17.56
CA ILE A 132 -21.33 -22.68 -18.26
C ILE A 132 -20.41 -21.78 -17.44
N ASP A 133 -19.43 -22.40 -16.81
CA ASP A 133 -18.37 -21.69 -16.10
C ASP A 133 -17.30 -21.21 -17.09
N GLY A 134 -16.73 -20.05 -16.83
CA GLY A 134 -15.65 -19.49 -17.63
C GLY A 134 -15.14 -18.17 -17.04
N VAL A 135 -14.35 -17.47 -17.84
CA VAL A 135 -13.76 -16.19 -17.43
C VAL A 135 -14.12 -15.09 -18.41
N ARG A 136 -14.64 -13.98 -17.88
CA ARG A 136 -14.83 -12.75 -18.62
C ARG A 136 -13.59 -11.88 -18.47
N PHE A 137 -12.92 -11.62 -19.58
CA PHE A 137 -11.77 -10.73 -19.69
C PHE A 137 -12.22 -9.35 -20.16
N CYS A 138 -11.71 -8.30 -19.54
CA CYS A 138 -11.97 -6.92 -19.94
C CYS A 138 -10.78 -6.02 -19.63
N VAL A 139 -10.21 -5.39 -20.66
CA VAL A 139 -8.99 -4.55 -20.55
C VAL A 139 -9.14 -3.22 -21.29
N PHE A 140 -8.66 -2.14 -20.69
CA PHE A 140 -8.69 -0.81 -21.28
C PHE A 140 -7.47 -0.60 -22.20
N ALA A 141 -7.70 -0.46 -23.50
CA ALA A 141 -6.66 -0.22 -24.51
C ALA A 141 -7.28 0.57 -25.68
N PRO A 142 -7.64 1.84 -25.47
CA PRO A 142 -8.52 2.59 -26.36
C PRO A 142 -7.93 2.81 -27.75
N ASN A 143 -6.60 2.90 -27.87
CA ASN A 143 -5.91 3.18 -29.13
C ASN A 143 -5.36 1.93 -29.82
N ALA A 144 -5.45 0.76 -29.18
CA ALA A 144 -5.07 -0.51 -29.79
C ALA A 144 -5.89 -0.77 -31.07
N SER A 145 -5.24 -1.36 -32.07
CA SER A 145 -5.90 -1.84 -33.29
C SER A 145 -6.50 -3.24 -33.13
N ALA A 146 -5.87 -4.07 -32.30
CA ALA A 146 -6.34 -5.41 -31.94
C ALA A 146 -5.81 -5.82 -30.57
N VAL A 147 -6.61 -6.61 -29.84
CA VAL A 147 -6.23 -7.25 -28.58
C VAL A 147 -6.71 -8.70 -28.61
N SER A 148 -5.85 -9.60 -28.15
CA SER A 148 -6.19 -11.01 -27.91
C SER A 148 -5.81 -11.40 -26.49
N VAL A 149 -6.62 -12.25 -25.86
CA VAL A 149 -6.24 -12.91 -24.61
C VAL A 149 -5.42 -14.16 -24.93
N ILE A 150 -4.26 -14.28 -24.30
CA ILE A 150 -3.33 -15.41 -24.49
C ILE A 150 -3.03 -16.03 -23.13
N GLY A 151 -2.86 -17.34 -23.09
CA GLY A 151 -2.62 -18.07 -21.86
C GLY A 151 -2.39 -19.56 -22.09
N ASP A 152 -2.30 -20.32 -21.02
CA ASP A 152 -2.09 -21.76 -21.11
C ASP A 152 -3.23 -22.46 -21.89
N PHE A 153 -4.48 -22.04 -21.65
CA PHE A 153 -5.68 -22.53 -22.32
C PHE A 153 -5.72 -22.35 -23.85
N ASN A 154 -4.85 -21.52 -24.43
CA ASN A 154 -4.70 -21.40 -25.88
C ASN A 154 -3.24 -21.47 -26.36
N GLN A 155 -2.37 -22.08 -25.56
CA GLN A 155 -0.94 -22.27 -25.88
C GLN A 155 -0.25 -20.94 -26.26
N TRP A 156 -0.68 -19.85 -25.65
CA TRP A 156 -0.14 -18.50 -25.87
C TRP A 156 -0.28 -18.00 -27.33
N ASP A 157 -1.23 -18.55 -28.10
CA ASP A 157 -1.50 -18.15 -29.50
C ASP A 157 -2.61 -17.11 -29.59
N GLY A 158 -2.23 -15.85 -29.84
CA GLY A 158 -3.16 -14.74 -29.94
C GLY A 158 -4.07 -14.74 -31.17
N ARG A 159 -3.93 -15.70 -32.08
CA ARG A 159 -4.90 -15.88 -33.17
C ARG A 159 -6.17 -16.58 -32.69
N VAL A 160 -6.13 -17.28 -31.55
CA VAL A 160 -7.23 -18.16 -31.10
C VAL A 160 -8.35 -17.39 -30.42
N HIS A 161 -8.02 -16.39 -29.60
CA HIS A 161 -8.99 -15.63 -28.81
C HIS A 161 -8.89 -14.10 -29.02
N PRO A 162 -9.11 -13.58 -30.25
CA PRO A 162 -9.27 -12.14 -30.46
C PRO A 162 -10.46 -11.59 -29.64
N MET A 163 -10.27 -10.41 -29.06
CA MET A 163 -11.24 -9.72 -28.21
C MET A 163 -12.03 -8.67 -29.01
N GLN A 164 -13.18 -8.28 -28.49
CA GLN A 164 -14.04 -7.27 -29.10
C GLN A 164 -13.76 -5.88 -28.53
N LYS A 165 -13.45 -4.91 -29.41
CA LYS A 165 -13.38 -3.50 -29.01
C LYS A 165 -14.78 -2.93 -28.78
N THR A 166 -14.99 -2.27 -27.65
CA THR A 166 -16.21 -1.53 -27.31
C THR A 166 -16.08 -0.04 -27.66
N SER A 167 -17.19 0.69 -27.68
CA SER A 167 -17.18 2.16 -27.88
C SER A 167 -16.52 2.93 -26.74
N MET A 168 -16.36 2.31 -25.56
CA MET A 168 -15.72 2.91 -24.38
C MET A 168 -14.19 2.70 -24.35
N GLY A 169 -13.60 2.05 -25.36
CA GLY A 169 -12.15 1.78 -25.42
C GLY A 169 -11.70 0.53 -24.65
N TYR A 170 -12.64 -0.22 -24.06
CA TYR A 170 -12.38 -1.53 -23.47
C TYR A 170 -12.46 -2.65 -24.51
N TRP A 171 -11.68 -3.70 -24.29
CA TRP A 171 -11.69 -4.94 -25.06
C TRP A 171 -12.28 -6.05 -24.21
N VAL A 172 -13.27 -6.78 -24.73
CA VAL A 172 -14.03 -7.77 -23.95
C VAL A 172 -14.09 -9.14 -24.63
N LEU A 173 -14.05 -10.21 -23.83
CA LEU A 173 -14.31 -11.58 -24.26
C LEU A 173 -14.73 -12.45 -23.06
N PHE A 174 -15.68 -13.35 -23.24
CA PHE A 174 -15.94 -14.44 -22.29
C PHE A 174 -15.40 -15.74 -22.87
N VAL A 175 -14.52 -16.43 -22.14
CA VAL A 175 -13.91 -17.69 -22.57
C VAL A 175 -14.43 -18.82 -21.66
N PRO A 176 -15.31 -19.71 -22.18
CA PRO A 176 -15.83 -20.85 -21.43
C PRO A 176 -14.72 -21.84 -21.05
N GLY A 177 -14.89 -22.52 -19.92
CA GLY A 177 -14.01 -23.61 -19.47
C GLY A 177 -12.66 -23.17 -18.92
N VAL A 178 -12.32 -21.88 -18.98
CA VAL A 178 -11.16 -21.31 -18.28
C VAL A 178 -11.47 -21.23 -16.79
N ALA A 179 -10.52 -21.65 -15.94
CA ALA A 179 -10.70 -21.78 -14.51
C ALA A 179 -9.72 -20.92 -13.70
N GLU A 180 -9.93 -20.85 -12.38
CA GLU A 180 -8.97 -20.28 -11.44
C GLU A 180 -7.57 -20.93 -11.58
N GLY A 181 -6.53 -20.14 -11.38
CA GLY A 181 -5.13 -20.58 -11.42
C GLY A 181 -4.48 -20.53 -12.81
N GLU A 182 -5.28 -20.47 -13.88
CA GLU A 182 -4.82 -20.32 -15.26
C GLU A 182 -4.01 -19.03 -15.45
N ARG A 183 -2.92 -19.13 -16.23
CA ARG A 183 -2.03 -18.00 -16.54
C ARG A 183 -2.46 -17.33 -17.83
N TYR A 184 -2.41 -16.01 -17.86
CA TYR A 184 -2.76 -15.23 -19.03
C TYR A 184 -2.01 -13.90 -19.13
N LYS A 185 -2.03 -13.34 -20.34
CA LYS A 185 -1.59 -12.00 -20.72
C LYS A 185 -2.49 -11.46 -21.83
N TYR A 186 -2.31 -10.19 -22.15
CA TYR A 186 -2.87 -9.59 -23.36
C TYR A 186 -1.79 -9.46 -24.45
N GLN A 187 -2.06 -9.99 -25.64
CA GLN A 187 -1.35 -9.60 -26.85
C GLN A 187 -2.03 -8.35 -27.39
N VAL A 188 -1.27 -7.25 -27.50
CA VAL A 188 -1.77 -5.95 -27.92
C VAL A 188 -1.03 -5.51 -29.17
N LYS A 189 -1.77 -4.97 -30.14
CA LYS A 189 -1.21 -4.29 -31.31
C LYS A 189 -1.47 -2.80 -31.23
N ASP A 190 -0.46 -2.01 -31.56
CA ASP A 190 -0.56 -0.54 -31.60
C ASP A 190 -1.58 -0.07 -32.64
N ALA A 191 -1.85 1.24 -32.72
CA ALA A 191 -2.78 1.82 -33.68
C ALA A 191 -2.42 1.55 -35.17
N HIS A 192 -1.17 1.16 -35.45
CA HIS A 192 -0.66 0.84 -36.79
C HIS A 192 -0.62 -0.66 -37.08
N GLY A 193 -0.97 -1.51 -36.11
CA GLY A 193 -1.00 -2.97 -36.25
C GLY A 193 0.31 -3.67 -35.88
N HIS A 194 1.30 -2.97 -35.33
CA HIS A 194 2.54 -3.58 -34.86
C HIS A 194 2.35 -4.28 -33.52
N ASP A 195 3.04 -5.41 -33.33
CA ASP A 195 3.04 -6.14 -32.06
C ASP A 195 3.78 -5.36 -30.97
N LEU A 196 3.18 -5.32 -29.78
CA LEU A 196 3.79 -4.81 -28.56
C LEU A 196 4.26 -5.98 -27.68
N PRO A 197 5.13 -5.74 -26.68
CA PRO A 197 5.40 -6.74 -25.65
C PRO A 197 4.09 -7.22 -25.01
N HIS A 198 3.99 -8.53 -24.72
CA HIS A 198 2.81 -9.07 -24.04
C HIS A 198 2.61 -8.36 -22.70
N LYS A 199 1.40 -7.84 -22.49
CA LYS A 199 1.05 -7.06 -21.30
C LYS A 199 0.47 -7.95 -20.21
N ALA A 200 0.93 -7.75 -18.98
CA ALA A 200 0.22 -8.22 -17.80
C ALA A 200 -1.13 -7.46 -17.69
N ASP A 201 -2.09 -8.05 -17.00
CA ASP A 201 -3.38 -7.40 -16.76
C ASP A 201 -3.21 -6.25 -15.74
N PRO A 202 -3.53 -4.99 -16.10
CA PRO A 202 -3.54 -3.87 -15.16
C PRO A 202 -4.41 -4.11 -13.91
N LEU A 203 -5.43 -4.96 -14.04
CA LEU A 203 -6.39 -5.36 -13.02
C LEU A 203 -6.25 -6.86 -12.65
N GLY A 204 -5.08 -7.46 -12.89
CA GLY A 204 -4.80 -8.83 -12.49
C GLY A 204 -4.73 -8.98 -10.97
N PHE A 205 -5.44 -9.95 -10.40
CA PHE A 205 -5.50 -10.19 -8.95
C PHE A 205 -4.39 -11.08 -8.39
N SER A 206 -3.62 -11.71 -9.28
CA SER A 206 -2.45 -12.50 -8.95
C SER A 206 -1.46 -12.42 -10.11
N ALA A 207 -0.18 -12.46 -9.80
CA ALA A 207 0.89 -12.32 -10.78
C ALA A 207 1.98 -13.37 -10.55
N GLU A 208 2.68 -13.72 -11.62
CA GLU A 208 3.94 -14.46 -11.56
C GLU A 208 5.14 -13.50 -11.67
N GLN A 209 6.24 -13.85 -11.04
CA GLN A 209 7.52 -13.14 -11.19
C GLN A 209 8.23 -13.53 -12.49
N TYR A 210 9.43 -12.99 -12.69
CA TYR A 210 10.35 -13.45 -13.73
C TYR A 210 10.52 -14.99 -13.68
N PRO A 211 10.53 -15.68 -14.84
CA PRO A 211 10.59 -15.14 -16.20
C PRO A 211 9.25 -14.90 -16.89
N SER A 212 8.12 -15.32 -16.31
CA SER A 212 6.85 -15.32 -17.05
C SER A 212 6.15 -13.97 -17.00
N HIS A 213 6.12 -13.26 -15.87
CA HIS A 213 5.35 -12.03 -15.67
C HIS A 213 3.86 -12.16 -16.05
N ALA A 214 3.29 -13.36 -15.96
CA ALA A 214 1.90 -13.62 -16.33
C ALA A 214 0.96 -13.21 -15.20
N SER A 215 -0.22 -12.72 -15.56
CA SER A 215 -1.32 -12.62 -14.61
C SER A 215 -1.93 -14.00 -14.40
N LYS A 216 -2.49 -14.24 -13.21
CA LYS A 216 -3.18 -15.48 -12.85
C LYS A 216 -4.62 -15.18 -12.46
N ILE A 217 -5.53 -16.00 -12.94
CA ILE A 217 -6.95 -15.92 -12.61
C ILE A 217 -7.11 -16.34 -11.16
N TYR A 218 -7.81 -15.53 -10.36
CA TYR A 218 -7.91 -15.75 -8.91
C TYR A 218 -9.34 -15.47 -8.43
N ASN A 219 -9.82 -16.29 -7.50
CA ASN A 219 -11.14 -16.18 -6.91
C ASN A 219 -11.09 -15.52 -5.53
N HIS A 220 -11.54 -14.27 -5.42
CA HIS A 220 -11.58 -13.58 -4.13
C HIS A 220 -12.53 -14.24 -3.10
N SER A 221 -13.49 -15.07 -3.52
CA SER A 221 -14.45 -15.74 -2.65
C SER A 221 -13.94 -17.04 -2.03
N SER A 222 -12.74 -17.50 -2.37
CA SER A 222 -12.16 -18.75 -1.84
C SER A 222 -11.68 -18.64 -0.38
N TYR A 223 -11.36 -17.43 0.10
CA TYR A 223 -10.89 -17.21 1.46
C TYR A 223 -12.03 -16.90 2.44
N GLU A 224 -12.05 -17.59 3.59
CA GLU A 224 -13.00 -17.34 4.68
C GLU A 224 -12.34 -16.52 5.80
N TRP A 225 -12.79 -15.28 5.98
CA TRP A 225 -12.30 -14.36 7.02
C TRP A 225 -12.80 -14.72 8.43
N ASN A 226 -11.95 -14.52 9.44
CA ASN A 226 -12.28 -14.73 10.85
C ASN A 226 -12.07 -13.47 11.71
N ASP A 227 -12.13 -12.29 11.09
CA ASP A 227 -11.84 -10.99 11.69
C ASP A 227 -13.09 -10.14 11.99
N SER A 228 -14.30 -10.72 11.88
CA SER A 228 -15.55 -9.98 12.09
C SER A 228 -15.62 -9.21 13.40
N ALA A 229 -15.02 -9.73 14.48
CA ALA A 229 -14.93 -9.06 15.77
C ALA A 229 -14.02 -7.81 15.71
N TRP A 230 -12.90 -7.88 14.98
CA TRP A 230 -12.03 -6.73 14.74
C TRP A 230 -12.77 -5.67 13.92
N MET A 231 -13.34 -6.07 12.78
CA MET A 231 -14.06 -5.16 11.86
C MET A 231 -15.20 -4.42 12.58
N ALA A 232 -15.92 -5.08 13.49
CA ALA A 232 -16.96 -4.45 14.30
C ALA A 232 -16.43 -3.56 15.43
N SER A 233 -15.18 -3.75 15.87
CA SER A 233 -14.54 -2.99 16.95
C SER A 233 -13.79 -1.73 16.48
N ARG A 234 -13.56 -1.61 15.16
CA ARG A 234 -12.98 -0.41 14.57
C ARG A 234 -13.93 0.77 14.81
N ASP A 235 -13.35 1.86 15.28
CA ASP A 235 -14.08 3.09 15.57
C ASP A 235 -13.63 4.16 14.57
N ALA A 236 -14.57 5.01 14.12
CA ALA A 236 -14.26 6.15 13.29
C ALA A 236 -13.35 7.17 14.01
N ASP A 237 -13.40 7.25 15.35
CA ASP A 237 -12.49 8.12 16.13
C ASP A 237 -11.11 7.49 16.34
N LYS A 238 -10.34 7.45 15.26
CA LYS A 238 -8.93 7.03 15.25
C LYS A 238 -7.96 8.01 15.94
N TYR A 239 -8.39 9.25 16.20
CA TYR A 239 -7.51 10.30 16.73
C TYR A 239 -7.29 10.18 18.24
N SER A 240 -8.31 9.74 18.98
CA SER A 240 -8.23 9.58 20.42
C SER A 240 -7.64 8.25 20.87
N ARG A 241 -7.37 7.31 19.94
CA ARG A 241 -6.81 5.98 20.24
C ARG A 241 -5.27 5.98 20.19
N PRO A 242 -4.61 5.07 20.92
CA PRO A 242 -3.18 4.87 20.76
C PRO A 242 -2.88 4.29 19.38
N MET A 243 -1.98 4.93 18.66
CA MET A 243 -1.39 4.44 17.42
C MET A 243 0.14 4.49 17.52
N SER A 244 0.72 3.31 17.73
CA SER A 244 2.13 3.02 17.56
C SER A 244 2.29 1.98 16.45
N ILE A 245 3.00 2.38 15.41
CA ILE A 245 3.18 1.69 14.14
C ILE A 245 4.58 1.08 14.11
N TYR A 246 4.65 -0.20 13.77
CA TYR A 246 5.88 -0.88 13.42
C TYR A 246 5.95 -1.00 11.90
N GLU A 247 6.82 -0.22 11.27
CA GLU A 247 7.00 -0.20 9.82
C GLU A 247 7.96 -1.34 9.40
N VAL A 248 7.57 -2.12 8.38
CA VAL A 248 8.22 -3.38 8.02
C VAL A 248 8.35 -3.55 6.51
N HIS A 249 9.56 -3.86 6.04
CA HIS A 249 9.76 -4.47 4.72
C HIS A 249 9.76 -5.99 4.87
N LEU A 250 8.71 -6.66 4.39
CA LEU A 250 8.47 -8.09 4.59
C LEU A 250 9.63 -8.97 4.10
N GLY A 251 10.25 -8.60 2.98
CA GLY A 251 11.34 -9.37 2.39
C GLY A 251 12.66 -9.36 3.18
N SER A 252 12.84 -8.42 4.11
CA SER A 252 14.11 -8.22 4.83
C SER A 252 13.97 -8.14 6.35
N TRP A 253 12.77 -8.30 6.90
CA TRP A 253 12.57 -8.36 8.35
C TRP A 253 13.32 -9.57 8.95
N LYS A 254 13.08 -10.75 8.38
CA LYS A 254 13.75 -12.00 8.75
C LYS A 254 13.83 -12.92 7.54
N ARG A 255 14.94 -13.67 7.44
CA ARG A 255 15.15 -14.69 6.40
C ARG A 255 15.00 -16.09 7.02
N PRO A 256 14.53 -17.10 6.26
CA PRO A 256 14.35 -18.47 6.79
C PRO A 256 15.65 -19.14 7.24
N ASP A 257 16.78 -18.81 6.60
CA ASP A 257 18.14 -19.25 6.96
C ASP A 257 19.13 -18.12 6.66
N ALA A 258 20.19 -18.01 7.46
CA ALA A 258 21.25 -17.02 7.31
C ALA A 258 22.03 -17.15 6.00
N ASN A 259 21.98 -18.31 5.35
CA ASN A 259 22.61 -18.57 4.05
C ASN A 259 21.61 -18.59 2.88
N SER A 260 20.35 -18.23 3.09
CA SER A 260 19.34 -18.25 2.04
C SER A 260 19.21 -16.88 1.38
N ASP A 261 20.08 -16.61 0.41
CA ASP A 261 20.02 -15.39 -0.41
C ASP A 261 18.81 -15.38 -1.37
N VAL A 262 18.05 -16.48 -1.46
CA VAL A 262 17.06 -16.70 -2.54
C VAL A 262 15.63 -16.82 -2.03
N ARG A 263 15.40 -17.16 -0.75
CA ARG A 263 14.06 -17.41 -0.21
C ARG A 263 13.63 -16.35 0.79
N TYR A 264 12.40 -15.85 0.62
CA TYR A 264 11.69 -15.03 1.58
C TYR A 264 10.81 -15.88 2.52
N LEU A 265 10.49 -15.35 3.71
CA LEU A 265 9.39 -15.90 4.49
C LEU A 265 8.08 -15.70 3.72
N SER A 266 7.22 -16.72 3.73
CA SER A 266 5.87 -16.58 3.19
C SER A 266 4.99 -15.73 4.10
N TYR A 267 3.86 -15.20 3.59
CA TYR A 267 2.87 -14.49 4.39
C TYR A 267 2.36 -15.33 5.58
N ARG A 268 2.30 -16.66 5.43
CA ARG A 268 1.93 -17.57 6.52
C ARG A 268 3.02 -17.67 7.59
N GLU A 269 4.29 -17.81 7.19
CA GLU A 269 5.41 -17.83 8.14
C GLU A 269 5.58 -16.47 8.83
N LEU A 270 5.35 -15.37 8.11
CA LEU A 270 5.29 -14.02 8.68
C LEU A 270 4.14 -13.91 9.68
N ALA A 271 2.98 -14.50 9.41
CA ALA A 271 1.86 -14.48 10.35
C ALA A 271 2.20 -15.19 11.67
N ASP A 272 2.99 -16.27 11.61
CA ASP A 272 3.41 -17.01 12.81
C ASP A 272 4.50 -16.25 13.60
N ASP A 273 5.49 -15.66 12.91
CA ASP A 273 6.65 -15.02 13.55
C ASP A 273 6.42 -13.53 13.85
N LEU A 274 6.08 -12.72 12.83
CA LEU A 274 6.03 -11.26 12.92
C LEU A 274 4.88 -10.79 13.82
N ILE A 275 3.69 -11.39 13.71
CA ILE A 275 2.52 -10.96 14.49
C ILE A 275 2.75 -11.23 15.99
N GLY A 276 3.35 -12.38 16.32
CA GLY A 276 3.75 -12.69 17.69
C GLY A 276 4.75 -11.68 18.25
N TYR A 277 5.78 -11.33 17.46
CA TYR A 277 6.76 -10.30 17.83
C TYR A 277 6.12 -8.93 18.06
N VAL A 278 5.30 -8.45 17.12
CA VAL A 278 4.64 -7.14 17.18
C VAL A 278 3.70 -7.04 18.37
N SER A 279 2.95 -8.12 18.63
CA SER A 279 2.06 -8.22 19.79
C SER A 279 2.82 -8.19 21.11
N ASP A 280 3.92 -8.95 21.21
CA ASP A 280 4.78 -8.97 22.40
C ASP A 280 5.45 -7.61 22.65
N MET A 281 5.90 -6.94 21.59
CA MET A 281 6.45 -5.58 21.66
C MET A 281 5.40 -4.51 21.99
N GLY A 282 4.11 -4.84 21.93
CA GLY A 282 3.02 -3.97 22.30
C GLY A 282 2.65 -2.92 21.24
N TYR A 283 3.10 -3.05 20.00
CA TYR A 283 2.65 -2.18 18.90
C TYR A 283 1.15 -2.36 18.65
N THR A 284 0.54 -1.37 17.99
CA THR A 284 -0.90 -1.38 17.68
C THR A 284 -1.19 -1.63 16.21
N HIS A 285 -0.24 -1.27 15.34
CA HIS A 285 -0.37 -1.38 13.89
C HIS A 285 0.94 -1.87 13.29
N LEU A 286 0.82 -2.63 12.20
CA LEU A 286 1.87 -2.86 11.23
C LEU A 286 1.68 -1.89 10.07
N GLU A 287 2.75 -1.27 9.61
CA GLU A 287 2.78 -0.59 8.31
C GLU A 287 3.72 -1.35 7.39
N LEU A 288 3.20 -1.85 6.28
CA LEU A 288 3.95 -2.64 5.33
C LEU A 288 4.42 -1.74 4.20
N LEU A 289 5.73 -1.76 3.92
CA LEU A 289 6.24 -1.24 2.66
C LEU A 289 5.49 -1.90 1.48
N PRO A 290 5.47 -1.29 0.28
CA PRO A 290 4.46 -1.60 -0.73
C PRO A 290 4.35 -3.10 -1.04
N VAL A 291 3.12 -3.60 -0.90
CA VAL A 291 2.80 -5.03 -1.09
C VAL A 291 2.24 -5.35 -2.47
N SER A 292 1.99 -4.33 -3.31
CA SER A 292 1.57 -4.54 -4.72
C SER A 292 2.65 -5.30 -5.50
N GLU A 293 2.32 -6.01 -6.58
CA GLU A 293 3.35 -6.72 -7.35
C GLU A 293 4.32 -5.73 -8.03
N PHE A 294 5.63 -5.97 -7.88
CA PHE A 294 6.72 -5.16 -8.44
C PHE A 294 7.80 -6.05 -9.09
N PRO A 295 8.53 -5.57 -10.10
CA PRO A 295 9.48 -6.41 -10.84
C PRO A 295 10.87 -6.49 -10.19
N PHE A 296 11.24 -5.51 -9.34
CA PHE A 296 12.60 -5.36 -8.83
C PHE A 296 12.67 -5.11 -7.33
N ASP A 297 13.41 -5.96 -6.61
CA ASP A 297 13.50 -5.96 -5.13
C ASP A 297 14.17 -4.69 -4.59
N GLY A 298 15.13 -4.12 -5.32
CA GLY A 298 15.80 -2.87 -4.93
C GLY A 298 14.94 -1.62 -5.05
N SER A 299 13.73 -1.71 -5.59
CA SER A 299 12.72 -0.65 -5.47
C SER A 299 12.02 -0.64 -4.10
N TRP A 300 12.23 -1.68 -3.29
CA TRP A 300 11.53 -1.93 -2.01
C TRP A 300 10.00 -2.02 -2.14
N GLY A 301 9.50 -2.15 -3.37
CA GLY A 301 8.08 -2.15 -3.72
C GLY A 301 7.55 -0.84 -4.30
N TYR A 302 8.32 0.26 -4.24
CA TYR A 302 7.89 1.58 -4.71
C TYR A 302 7.83 1.74 -6.24
N GLN A 303 8.10 0.68 -7.01
CA GLN A 303 7.89 0.65 -8.46
C GLN A 303 6.91 -0.46 -8.85
N PRO A 304 5.62 -0.32 -8.52
CA PRO A 304 4.62 -1.37 -8.75
C PRO A 304 4.28 -1.52 -10.24
N VAL A 305 4.02 -2.75 -10.66
CA VAL A 305 3.52 -3.10 -11.99
C VAL A 305 2.16 -3.81 -11.94
N GLY A 306 1.81 -4.41 -10.80
CA GLY A 306 0.52 -5.09 -10.56
C GLY A 306 -0.19 -4.50 -9.35
N MET A 307 -0.84 -3.35 -9.53
CA MET A 307 -1.49 -2.60 -8.46
C MET A 307 -2.59 -3.40 -7.72
N PHE A 308 -3.24 -4.33 -8.41
CA PHE A 308 -4.38 -5.11 -7.89
C PHE A 308 -4.00 -6.52 -7.40
N ALA A 309 -2.70 -6.81 -7.22
CA ALA A 309 -2.24 -8.09 -6.71
C ALA A 309 -1.22 -7.89 -5.58
N PRO A 310 -1.34 -8.61 -4.44
CA PRO A 310 -0.22 -8.71 -3.51
C PRO A 310 0.95 -9.43 -4.20
N THR A 311 2.17 -9.00 -3.94
CA THR A 311 3.36 -9.59 -4.56
C THR A 311 3.43 -11.08 -4.26
N SER A 312 3.73 -11.85 -5.30
CA SER A 312 3.84 -13.31 -5.24
C SER A 312 5.09 -13.81 -4.52
N ARG A 313 6.00 -12.90 -4.14
CA ARG A 313 7.26 -13.22 -3.42
C ARG A 313 7.03 -13.96 -2.12
N PHE A 314 5.93 -13.67 -1.44
CA PHE A 314 5.61 -14.22 -0.12
C PHE A 314 4.45 -15.22 -0.15
N GLY A 315 3.90 -15.56 -1.32
CA GLY A 315 2.79 -16.50 -1.44
C GLY A 315 1.68 -15.98 -2.35
N ASN A 316 0.50 -16.57 -2.24
CA ASN A 316 -0.65 -16.18 -3.05
C ASN A 316 -1.53 -15.14 -2.32
N PRO A 317 -2.57 -14.57 -2.98
CA PRO A 317 -3.45 -13.60 -2.33
C PRO A 317 -4.19 -14.13 -1.09
N ASP A 318 -4.55 -15.42 -1.03
CA ASP A 318 -5.15 -16.02 0.18
C ASP A 318 -4.18 -16.06 1.36
N ASP A 319 -2.89 -16.23 1.09
CA ASP A 319 -1.85 -16.19 2.12
C ASP A 319 -1.69 -14.76 2.68
N PHE A 320 -1.83 -13.73 1.84
CA PHE A 320 -1.86 -12.33 2.32
C PHE A 320 -3.13 -12.02 3.12
N LYS A 321 -4.31 -12.48 2.67
CA LYS A 321 -5.55 -12.40 3.46
C LYS A 321 -5.40 -13.09 4.81
N TYR A 322 -4.79 -14.27 4.84
CA TYR A 322 -4.46 -14.99 6.07
C TYR A 322 -3.59 -14.16 7.02
N PHE A 323 -2.56 -13.49 6.49
CA PHE A 323 -1.72 -12.61 7.29
C PHE A 323 -2.51 -11.46 7.93
N VAL A 324 -3.35 -10.77 7.15
CA VAL A 324 -4.20 -9.67 7.66
C VAL A 324 -5.22 -10.19 8.68
N ASP A 325 -5.90 -11.29 8.38
CA ASP A 325 -6.87 -11.93 9.28
C ASP A 325 -6.23 -12.29 10.63
N LYS A 326 -4.98 -12.79 10.60
CA LYS A 326 -4.22 -13.06 11.82
C LYS A 326 -3.79 -11.81 12.57
N CYS A 327 -3.48 -10.71 11.89
CA CYS A 327 -3.21 -9.43 12.54
C CYS A 327 -4.45 -8.97 13.30
N HIS A 328 -5.61 -9.01 12.65
CA HIS A 328 -6.89 -8.62 13.23
C HIS A 328 -7.28 -9.49 14.44
N GLN A 329 -7.10 -10.81 14.35
CA GLN A 329 -7.31 -11.74 15.49
C GLN A 329 -6.38 -11.43 16.67
N ALA A 330 -5.19 -10.89 16.42
CA ALA A 330 -4.24 -10.44 17.44
C ALA A 330 -4.48 -9.00 17.92
N GLY A 331 -5.47 -8.29 17.36
CA GLY A 331 -5.77 -6.89 17.68
C GLY A 331 -4.73 -5.90 17.13
N ILE A 332 -4.09 -6.24 16.01
CA ILE A 332 -3.11 -5.43 15.29
C ILE A 332 -3.74 -4.95 13.98
N GLY A 333 -3.74 -3.64 13.75
CA GLY A 333 -4.18 -3.07 12.48
C GLY A 333 -3.10 -3.15 11.40
N VAL A 334 -3.49 -3.21 10.13
CA VAL A 334 -2.59 -3.29 8.97
C VAL A 334 -2.74 -2.06 8.10
N ILE A 335 -1.66 -1.30 7.98
CA ILE A 335 -1.49 -0.20 7.03
C ILE A 335 -0.59 -0.71 5.91
N ILE A 336 -0.87 -0.33 4.68
CA ILE A 336 0.03 -0.60 3.55
C ILE A 336 0.46 0.70 2.90
N ASP A 337 1.69 0.70 2.41
CA ASP A 337 2.17 1.75 1.52
C ASP A 337 1.55 1.57 0.14
N TRP A 338 0.82 2.61 -0.25
CA TRP A 338 0.11 2.71 -1.52
C TRP A 338 0.84 3.72 -2.41
N VAL A 339 1.15 3.32 -3.64
CA VAL A 339 2.05 4.07 -4.53
C VAL A 339 1.31 4.56 -5.78
N PRO A 340 0.51 5.64 -5.68
CA PRO A 340 -0.22 6.23 -6.81
C PRO A 340 0.58 7.30 -7.56
N ALA A 341 1.79 7.64 -7.11
CA ALA A 341 2.55 8.76 -7.66
C ALA A 341 3.13 8.44 -9.05
N HIS A 342 3.60 7.20 -9.24
CA HIS A 342 4.36 6.81 -10.42
C HIS A 342 4.37 5.29 -10.64
N PHE A 343 4.91 4.85 -11.79
CA PHE A 343 5.08 3.44 -12.14
C PHE A 343 6.27 3.26 -13.10
N PRO A 344 6.93 2.08 -13.14
CA PRO A 344 8.12 1.87 -13.97
C PRO A 344 7.77 1.62 -15.44
N GLU A 345 8.78 1.73 -16.31
CA GLU A 345 8.66 1.59 -17.76
C GLU A 345 8.80 0.14 -18.29
N ASP A 346 8.71 -0.85 -17.40
CA ASP A 346 8.75 -2.27 -17.74
C ASP A 346 7.78 -2.63 -18.87
N GLY A 347 8.28 -3.31 -19.91
CA GLY A 347 7.51 -3.58 -21.13
C GLY A 347 6.22 -4.39 -20.90
N HIS A 348 6.17 -5.22 -19.86
CA HIS A 348 4.98 -6.00 -19.49
C HIS A 348 3.95 -5.18 -18.69
N GLY A 349 4.34 -4.03 -18.14
CA GLY A 349 3.52 -3.15 -17.30
C GLY A 349 2.76 -2.07 -18.10
N LEU A 350 2.43 -0.98 -17.42
CA LEU A 350 1.49 0.05 -17.90
C LEU A 350 2.06 1.01 -18.95
N ALA A 351 3.39 1.17 -19.02
CA ALA A 351 4.01 2.12 -19.93
C ALA A 351 3.69 1.79 -21.40
N ARG A 352 3.26 2.83 -22.13
CA ARG A 352 2.83 2.77 -23.52
C ARG A 352 1.92 1.57 -23.79
N PHE A 353 0.92 1.36 -22.92
CA PHE A 353 0.15 0.11 -22.82
C PHE A 353 -0.37 -0.40 -24.18
N ASP A 354 -0.90 0.49 -25.00
CA ASP A 354 -1.40 0.22 -26.35
C ASP A 354 -0.59 0.88 -27.48
N GLY A 355 0.67 1.23 -27.18
CA GLY A 355 1.57 1.97 -28.07
C GLY A 355 1.50 3.49 -27.91
N SER A 356 0.48 3.99 -27.20
CA SER A 356 0.31 5.41 -26.82
C SER A 356 0.39 5.63 -25.31
N CYS A 357 0.47 6.90 -24.88
CA CYS A 357 0.46 7.26 -23.46
C CYS A 357 -0.97 7.15 -22.90
N VAL A 358 -1.34 5.95 -22.45
CA VAL A 358 -2.68 5.65 -21.89
C VAL A 358 -2.73 6.07 -20.44
N TYR A 359 -1.82 5.52 -19.63
CA TYR A 359 -1.78 5.68 -18.18
C TYR A 359 -0.92 6.87 -17.77
N GLU A 360 0.13 7.16 -18.52
CA GLU A 360 1.08 8.26 -18.31
C GLU A 360 0.70 9.52 -19.09
N TYR A 361 1.20 10.68 -18.64
CA TYR A 361 1.13 11.91 -19.44
C TYR A 361 2.00 11.80 -20.69
N GLU A 362 1.54 12.38 -21.79
CA GLU A 362 2.31 12.42 -23.04
C GLU A 362 3.52 13.36 -22.99
N ASP A 363 3.41 14.51 -22.30
CA ASP A 363 4.53 15.44 -22.15
C ASP A 363 5.47 15.00 -21.02
N PRO A 364 6.73 14.64 -21.29
CA PRO A 364 7.65 14.12 -20.28
C PRO A 364 8.00 15.14 -19.19
N ARG A 365 7.84 16.46 -19.44
CA ARG A 365 8.03 17.49 -18.42
C ARG A 365 7.04 17.38 -17.26
N LYS A 366 5.94 16.64 -17.48
CA LYS A 366 4.91 16.33 -16.50
C LYS A 366 4.76 14.82 -16.25
N GLY A 367 5.06 14.00 -17.26
CA GLY A 367 4.87 12.54 -17.28
C GLY A 367 6.04 11.69 -16.83
N TRP A 368 7.16 12.29 -16.43
CA TRP A 368 8.38 11.56 -16.07
C TRP A 368 9.02 12.05 -14.78
N HIS A 369 9.35 11.15 -13.85
CA HIS A 369 10.19 11.46 -12.69
C HIS A 369 11.67 11.29 -13.03
N PRO A 370 12.47 12.38 -13.06
CA PRO A 370 13.87 12.31 -13.45
C PRO A 370 14.74 11.56 -12.43
N ASP A 371 14.50 11.74 -11.12
CA ASP A 371 15.31 11.10 -10.08
C ASP A 371 15.03 9.60 -9.94
N TRP A 372 13.80 9.16 -10.27
CA TRP A 372 13.35 7.78 -10.10
C TRP A 372 13.29 6.97 -11.39
N ASN A 373 13.54 7.61 -12.54
CA ASN A 373 13.43 7.02 -13.88
C ASN A 373 12.12 6.24 -14.09
N SER A 374 10.99 6.92 -13.93
CA SER A 374 9.66 6.29 -13.96
C SER A 374 8.58 7.21 -14.53
N CYS A 375 7.51 6.61 -15.01
CA CYS A 375 6.35 7.31 -15.58
C CYS A 375 5.43 7.84 -14.47
N ILE A 376 4.82 9.00 -14.71
CA ILE A 376 3.81 9.62 -13.85
C ILE A 376 2.44 9.39 -14.46
N TYR A 377 1.50 8.91 -13.65
CA TYR A 377 0.11 8.72 -14.06
C TYR A 377 -0.52 10.04 -14.53
N ASP A 378 -1.28 9.99 -15.62
CA ASP A 378 -2.06 11.10 -16.15
C ASP A 378 -3.29 11.35 -15.27
N PHE A 379 -3.07 12.08 -14.17
CA PHE A 379 -4.13 12.49 -13.24
C PHE A 379 -5.19 13.38 -13.91
N GLY A 380 -5.00 13.86 -15.13
CA GLY A 380 -5.99 14.61 -15.90
C GLY A 380 -7.03 13.71 -16.61
N LYS A 381 -6.73 12.42 -16.81
CA LYS A 381 -7.67 11.46 -17.44
C LYS A 381 -8.56 10.78 -16.39
N ASP A 382 -9.87 10.91 -16.55
CA ASP A 382 -10.84 10.30 -15.62
C ASP A 382 -10.71 8.78 -15.52
N THR A 383 -10.37 8.07 -16.60
CA THR A 383 -10.14 6.62 -16.58
C THR A 383 -8.91 6.23 -15.74
N VAL A 384 -7.86 7.06 -15.75
CA VAL A 384 -6.64 6.84 -14.94
C VAL A 384 -6.90 7.19 -13.48
N ARG A 385 -7.60 8.32 -13.23
CA ARG A 385 -8.05 8.68 -11.88
C ARG A 385 -8.94 7.58 -11.28
N GLN A 386 -9.91 7.08 -12.04
CA GLN A 386 -10.78 5.98 -11.62
C GLN A 386 -9.96 4.72 -11.32
N PHE A 387 -8.97 4.38 -12.14
CA PHE A 387 -8.06 3.26 -11.89
C PHE A 387 -7.36 3.36 -10.54
N LEU A 388 -6.81 4.53 -10.20
CA LEU A 388 -6.12 4.76 -8.93
C LEU A 388 -7.11 4.74 -7.75
N VAL A 389 -8.25 5.42 -7.84
CA VAL A 389 -9.26 5.41 -6.77
C VAL A 389 -9.82 4.00 -6.55
N ALA A 390 -10.11 3.26 -7.62
CA ALA A 390 -10.54 1.87 -7.54
C ALA A 390 -9.49 0.99 -6.85
N ASN A 391 -8.20 1.25 -7.07
CA ASN A 391 -7.13 0.51 -6.42
C ASN A 391 -7.04 0.77 -4.90
N ALA A 392 -7.19 2.02 -4.48
CA ALA A 392 -7.26 2.35 -3.05
C ALA A 392 -8.43 1.60 -2.36
N LEU A 393 -9.62 1.62 -2.98
CA LEU A 393 -10.79 0.89 -2.48
C LEU A 393 -10.60 -0.63 -2.50
N PHE A 394 -9.89 -1.17 -3.50
CA PHE A 394 -9.67 -2.60 -3.67
C PHE A 394 -8.92 -3.21 -2.48
N TRP A 395 -7.88 -2.55 -1.98
CA TRP A 395 -7.13 -3.04 -0.81
C TRP A 395 -8.01 -3.10 0.45
N LEU A 396 -8.85 -2.09 0.67
CA LEU A 396 -9.79 -2.02 1.79
C LEU A 396 -10.92 -3.06 1.66
N ASP A 397 -11.47 -3.26 0.46
CA ASP A 397 -12.55 -4.22 0.16
C ASP A 397 -12.05 -5.67 0.21
N LYS A 398 -11.00 -5.99 -0.55
CA LYS A 398 -10.60 -7.38 -0.82
C LYS A 398 -9.60 -7.95 0.17
N PHE A 399 -8.87 -7.10 0.88
CA PHE A 399 -7.83 -7.51 1.81
C PHE A 399 -8.02 -6.96 3.22
N HIS A 400 -9.10 -6.24 3.49
CA HIS A 400 -9.47 -5.71 4.80
C HIS A 400 -8.40 -4.84 5.47
N VAL A 401 -7.42 -4.29 4.74
CA VAL A 401 -6.41 -3.41 5.36
C VAL A 401 -7.09 -2.23 6.06
N ASP A 402 -6.51 -1.74 7.13
CA ASP A 402 -7.08 -0.67 7.97
C ASP A 402 -6.66 0.73 7.51
N GLY A 403 -5.59 0.83 6.72
CA GLY A 403 -5.16 2.10 6.18
C GLY A 403 -4.22 2.05 5.00
N LEU A 404 -4.10 3.20 4.36
CA LEU A 404 -3.22 3.44 3.22
C LEU A 404 -2.28 4.60 3.55
N ARG A 405 -0.97 4.37 3.47
CA ARG A 405 0.05 5.42 3.53
C ARG A 405 0.50 5.76 2.12
N VAL A 406 0.43 7.03 1.74
CA VAL A 406 0.84 7.53 0.43
C VAL A 406 2.22 8.13 0.53
N ASP A 407 3.18 7.49 -0.12
CA ASP A 407 4.54 7.95 -0.26
C ASP A 407 4.65 9.20 -1.13
N ALA A 408 5.59 10.07 -0.79
CA ALA A 408 6.03 11.20 -1.61
C ALA A 408 4.88 12.01 -2.24
N VAL A 409 3.86 12.37 -1.46
CA VAL A 409 2.71 13.19 -1.93
C VAL A 409 3.17 14.50 -2.55
N ALA A 410 4.27 15.07 -2.08
CA ALA A 410 4.89 16.26 -2.68
C ALA A 410 5.23 16.06 -4.17
N SER A 411 5.66 14.86 -4.57
CA SER A 411 5.98 14.53 -5.96
C SER A 411 4.76 14.61 -6.89
N MET A 412 3.56 14.40 -6.34
CA MET A 412 2.29 14.53 -7.05
C MET A 412 1.82 15.99 -7.08
N LEU A 413 1.96 16.70 -5.95
CA LEU A 413 1.40 18.05 -5.74
C LEU A 413 2.11 19.14 -6.54
N TYR A 414 3.38 18.96 -6.89
CA TYR A 414 4.18 20.01 -7.54
C TYR A 414 4.69 19.59 -8.93
N LEU A 415 4.39 20.41 -9.93
CA LEU A 415 4.79 20.23 -11.32
C LEU A 415 6.31 20.38 -11.51
N ASP A 416 6.99 21.08 -10.61
CA ASP A 416 8.44 21.32 -10.60
C ASP A 416 9.21 20.38 -9.66
N TYR A 417 8.56 19.38 -9.06
CA TYR A 417 9.23 18.42 -8.17
C TYR A 417 10.41 17.74 -8.89
N SER A 418 11.60 17.84 -8.32
CA SER A 418 12.87 17.34 -8.88
C SER A 418 13.20 17.83 -10.29
N ARG A 419 12.77 19.05 -10.67
CA ARG A 419 13.01 19.62 -12.00
C ARG A 419 13.66 21.00 -11.90
N ASN A 420 14.57 21.32 -12.83
CA ASN A 420 15.17 22.65 -12.91
C ASN A 420 14.24 23.64 -13.62
N ASP A 421 14.57 24.92 -13.54
CA ASP A 421 13.89 25.97 -14.32
C ASP A 421 13.95 25.66 -15.83
N GLY A 422 12.79 25.76 -16.50
CA GLY A 422 12.63 25.40 -17.92
C GLY A 422 12.37 23.91 -18.20
N GLU A 423 12.45 23.03 -17.20
CA GLU A 423 12.18 21.57 -17.35
C GLU A 423 10.76 21.16 -16.96
N TRP A 424 9.91 22.10 -16.55
CA TRP A 424 8.51 21.89 -16.17
C TRP A 424 7.59 22.94 -16.81
N ILE A 425 6.28 22.72 -16.74
CA ILE A 425 5.26 23.64 -17.26
C ILE A 425 4.38 24.11 -16.10
N PRO A 426 4.13 25.42 -15.94
CA PRO A 426 3.24 25.92 -14.91
C PRO A 426 1.77 25.54 -15.16
N ASN A 427 1.00 25.55 -14.09
CA ASN A 427 -0.44 25.38 -14.15
C ASN A 427 -1.13 26.60 -14.81
N VAL A 428 -2.45 26.52 -14.95
CA VAL A 428 -3.26 27.56 -15.63
C VAL A 428 -3.17 28.95 -15.01
N ASP A 429 -2.80 29.03 -13.72
CA ASP A 429 -2.65 30.28 -12.96
C ASP A 429 -1.18 30.76 -12.88
N GLY A 430 -0.25 30.04 -13.52
CA GLY A 430 1.18 30.36 -13.54
C GLY A 430 1.97 29.81 -12.34
N GLY A 431 1.36 29.01 -11.47
CA GLY A 431 1.99 28.36 -10.32
C GLY A 431 2.52 26.95 -10.63
N ASN A 432 3.11 26.31 -9.62
CA ASN A 432 3.61 24.92 -9.71
C ASN A 432 2.67 23.88 -9.11
N GLU A 433 1.53 24.26 -8.54
CA GLU A 433 0.56 23.31 -8.00
C GLU A 433 -0.08 22.47 -9.12
N ASN A 434 -0.10 21.15 -8.93
CA ASN A 434 -0.74 20.20 -9.82
C ASN A 434 -2.21 20.00 -9.43
N TYR A 435 -3.11 20.78 -10.03
CA TYR A 435 -4.55 20.71 -9.71
C TYR A 435 -5.20 19.36 -9.99
N GLU A 436 -4.70 18.60 -10.96
CA GLU A 436 -5.23 17.27 -11.28
C GLU A 436 -4.87 16.27 -10.17
N ALA A 437 -3.63 16.30 -9.68
CA ALA A 437 -3.21 15.50 -8.52
C ALA A 437 -3.97 15.87 -7.25
N ILE A 438 -4.13 17.17 -6.97
CA ILE A 438 -4.93 17.67 -5.83
C ILE A 438 -6.37 17.15 -5.92
N SER A 439 -6.98 17.23 -7.11
CA SER A 439 -8.33 16.72 -7.37
C SER A 439 -8.42 15.21 -7.19
N LEU A 440 -7.43 14.44 -7.64
CA LEU A 440 -7.35 12.99 -7.45
C LEU A 440 -7.28 12.64 -5.95
N LEU A 441 -6.38 13.25 -5.19
CA LEU A 441 -6.17 12.94 -3.77
C LEU A 441 -7.42 13.27 -2.93
N ARG A 442 -8.09 14.38 -3.23
CA ARG A 442 -9.37 14.73 -2.61
C ARG A 442 -10.44 13.69 -2.90
N TRP A 443 -10.59 13.31 -4.18
CA TRP A 443 -11.59 12.32 -4.58
C TRP A 443 -11.30 10.94 -3.96
N MET A 444 -10.04 10.51 -3.93
CA MET A 444 -9.62 9.27 -3.30
C MET A 444 -10.00 9.24 -1.81
N ASN A 445 -9.67 10.29 -1.05
CA ASN A 445 -10.01 10.36 0.37
C ASN A 445 -11.53 10.39 0.60
N GLU A 446 -12.29 11.12 -0.22
CA GLU A 446 -13.76 11.13 -0.14
C GLU A 446 -14.36 9.73 -0.36
N GLU A 447 -13.91 9.00 -1.37
CA GLU A 447 -14.40 7.64 -1.63
C GLU A 447 -13.95 6.65 -0.55
N VAL A 448 -12.70 6.72 -0.08
CA VAL A 448 -12.22 5.88 1.03
C VAL A 448 -13.09 6.08 2.27
N TYR A 449 -13.31 7.33 2.72
CA TYR A 449 -14.10 7.59 3.92
C TYR A 449 -15.61 7.38 3.75
N LYS A 450 -16.12 7.45 2.52
CA LYS A 450 -17.52 7.11 2.21
C LYS A 450 -17.78 5.61 2.33
N HIS A 451 -16.86 4.78 1.86
CA HIS A 451 -17.01 3.32 1.85
C HIS A 451 -16.49 2.65 3.12
N PHE A 452 -15.43 3.19 3.71
CA PHE A 452 -14.70 2.67 4.86
C PHE A 452 -14.43 3.81 5.88
N PRO A 453 -15.46 4.31 6.58
CA PRO A 453 -15.34 5.47 7.47
C PRO A 453 -14.36 5.27 8.65
N ASP A 454 -14.11 4.01 8.99
CA ASP A 454 -13.21 3.54 10.04
C ASP A 454 -11.75 3.33 9.56
N ALA A 455 -11.50 3.34 8.25
CA ALA A 455 -10.15 3.26 7.71
C ALA A 455 -9.33 4.55 7.99
N MET A 456 -8.04 4.53 7.67
CA MET A 456 -7.17 5.71 7.74
C MET A 456 -6.36 5.91 6.46
N THR A 457 -6.11 7.17 6.13
CA THR A 457 -5.17 7.54 5.08
C THR A 457 -4.09 8.43 5.68
N ILE A 458 -2.85 8.16 5.33
CA ILE A 458 -1.67 8.83 5.88
C ILE A 458 -0.86 9.40 4.72
N ALA A 459 -0.54 10.68 4.76
CA ALA A 459 0.28 11.33 3.74
C ALA A 459 1.72 11.52 4.22
N GLU A 460 2.68 11.10 3.41
CA GLU A 460 4.03 11.65 3.47
C GLU A 460 4.13 12.85 2.52
N GLU A 461 4.06 14.04 3.10
CA GLU A 461 4.14 15.30 2.36
C GLU A 461 5.23 16.15 3.02
N SER A 462 6.35 16.31 2.33
CA SER A 462 7.61 16.85 2.85
C SER A 462 7.79 18.35 2.64
N THR A 463 6.78 19.04 2.12
CA THR A 463 6.74 20.51 1.99
C THR A 463 5.78 21.14 3.00
N SER A 464 5.52 22.44 2.84
CA SER A 464 4.59 23.22 3.66
C SER A 464 3.17 23.28 3.08
N PHE A 465 2.75 22.28 2.29
CA PHE A 465 1.39 22.26 1.74
C PHE A 465 0.38 22.27 2.90
N PRO A 466 -0.57 23.23 2.93
CA PRO A 466 -1.46 23.40 4.07
C PRO A 466 -2.63 22.41 4.02
N LYS A 467 -3.16 22.06 5.20
CA LYS A 467 -4.41 21.32 5.36
C LYS A 467 -4.38 19.92 4.71
N VAL A 468 -3.23 19.26 4.71
CA VAL A 468 -3.08 17.91 4.15
C VAL A 468 -4.01 16.93 4.85
N SER A 469 -4.03 16.97 6.19
CA SER A 469 -4.83 16.08 7.04
C SER A 469 -6.11 16.73 7.57
N ARG A 470 -6.73 17.57 6.74
CA ARG A 470 -8.01 18.25 7.04
C ARG A 470 -9.08 17.86 6.02
N PRO A 471 -10.39 17.94 6.37
CA PRO A 471 -11.47 17.57 5.48
C PRO A 471 -11.46 18.34 4.16
N VAL A 472 -11.89 17.68 3.08
CA VAL A 472 -11.95 18.28 1.73
C VAL A 472 -12.88 19.49 1.69
N PHE A 473 -14.04 19.43 2.38
CA PHE A 473 -14.99 20.54 2.44
C PHE A 473 -14.44 21.80 3.14
N ASP A 474 -13.37 21.67 3.94
CA ASP A 474 -12.65 22.78 4.59
C ASP A 474 -11.39 23.21 3.79
N GLY A 475 -11.27 22.73 2.56
CA GLY A 475 -10.17 23.01 1.63
C GLY A 475 -8.94 22.12 1.80
N GLY A 476 -9.00 21.06 2.61
CA GLY A 476 -7.90 20.12 2.77
C GLY A 476 -7.76 19.10 1.64
N LEU A 477 -6.76 18.23 1.74
CA LEU A 477 -6.59 17.07 0.83
C LEU A 477 -7.42 15.86 1.28
N GLY A 478 -7.95 15.88 2.51
CA GLY A 478 -8.82 14.84 3.04
C GLY A 478 -8.10 13.72 3.79
N PHE A 479 -6.76 13.74 3.93
CA PHE A 479 -6.06 12.68 4.66
C PHE A 479 -6.45 12.65 6.15
N GLY A 480 -6.39 11.47 6.75
CA GLY A 480 -6.55 11.33 8.20
C GLY A 480 -5.34 11.85 8.98
N PHE A 481 -4.14 11.53 8.49
CA PHE A 481 -2.88 11.91 9.13
C PHE A 481 -1.83 12.41 8.12
N LYS A 482 -0.83 13.13 8.64
CA LYS A 482 0.37 13.56 7.90
C LYS A 482 1.62 13.11 8.68
N TRP A 483 2.64 12.62 8.00
CA TRP A 483 3.97 12.43 8.59
C TRP A 483 4.61 13.79 8.92
N ASN A 484 5.10 13.96 10.15
CA ASN A 484 5.76 15.19 10.58
C ASN A 484 7.25 15.18 10.19
N MET A 485 7.53 15.40 8.90
CA MET A 485 8.89 15.41 8.36
C MET A 485 9.76 16.51 8.99
N GLY A 486 9.16 17.66 9.35
CA GLY A 486 9.88 18.73 10.06
C GLY A 486 10.35 18.32 11.45
N TRP A 487 9.47 17.69 12.24
CA TRP A 487 9.85 17.14 13.55
C TRP A 487 10.93 16.07 13.40
N MET A 488 10.78 15.16 12.44
CA MET A 488 11.75 14.10 12.19
C MET A 488 13.12 14.71 11.90
N HIS A 489 13.20 15.64 10.93
CA HIS A 489 14.46 16.26 10.54
C HIS A 489 15.11 17.04 11.69
N ASP A 490 14.37 17.95 12.32
CA ASP A 490 14.91 18.83 13.36
C ASP A 490 15.34 18.03 14.59
N SER A 491 14.53 17.06 15.02
CA SER A 491 14.82 16.27 16.21
C SER A 491 15.97 15.27 16.00
N LEU A 492 16.08 14.65 14.82
CA LEU A 492 17.23 13.82 14.46
C LEU A 492 18.51 14.64 14.35
N HIS A 493 18.44 15.82 13.72
CA HIS A 493 19.59 16.71 13.65
C HIS A 493 20.02 17.16 15.04
N TYR A 494 19.08 17.47 15.95
CA TYR A 494 19.37 17.83 17.33
C TYR A 494 20.07 16.70 18.10
N ILE A 495 19.52 15.48 18.05
CA ILE A 495 20.06 14.37 18.84
C ILE A 495 21.39 13.85 18.28
N ALA A 496 21.63 13.97 16.97
CA ALA A 496 22.90 13.58 16.35
C ALA A 496 24.07 14.49 16.75
N ARG A 497 23.80 15.71 17.23
CA ARG A 497 24.86 16.63 17.69
C ARG A 497 25.45 16.19 19.01
N ASP A 498 26.77 16.35 19.12
CA ASP A 498 27.51 16.22 20.37
C ASP A 498 26.79 17.02 21.49
N PRO A 499 26.53 16.40 22.66
CA PRO A 499 25.80 17.02 23.75
C PRO A 499 26.32 18.41 24.18
N ALA A 500 27.61 18.69 24.01
CA ALA A 500 28.20 19.99 24.34
C ALA A 500 27.70 21.15 23.47
N TYR A 501 27.12 20.87 22.29
CA TYR A 501 26.65 21.88 21.34
C TYR A 501 25.12 21.97 21.24
N ARG A 502 24.38 21.10 21.95
CA ARG A 502 22.90 21.06 21.88
C ARG A 502 22.25 22.35 22.39
N ASN A 503 22.89 23.06 23.32
CA ASN A 503 22.41 24.34 23.82
C ASN A 503 22.27 25.41 22.71
N TYR A 504 23.15 25.41 21.71
CA TYR A 504 23.10 26.35 20.57
C TYR A 504 21.99 26.00 19.56
N HIS A 505 21.39 24.83 19.68
CA HIS A 505 20.40 24.27 18.76
C HIS A 505 19.12 23.84 19.48
N HIS A 506 18.86 24.36 20.68
CA HIS A 506 17.70 23.97 21.49
C HIS A 506 16.35 24.28 20.80
N GLY A 507 16.34 25.20 19.83
CA GLY A 507 15.18 25.45 18.97
C GLY A 507 14.75 24.19 18.19
N ASP A 508 15.70 23.42 17.65
CA ASP A 508 15.44 22.26 16.81
C ASP A 508 14.54 21.22 17.52
N ILE A 509 14.73 20.99 18.84
CA ILE A 509 13.93 20.00 19.59
C ILE A 509 12.56 20.55 20.08
N THR A 510 12.34 21.87 19.99
CA THR A 510 11.12 22.53 20.51
C THR A 510 10.24 23.14 19.41
N PHE A 511 10.79 23.37 18.21
CA PHE A 511 10.14 24.11 17.13
C PHE A 511 8.89 23.43 16.58
N SER A 512 8.87 22.09 16.52
CA SER A 512 7.72 21.32 16.06
C SER A 512 6.40 21.71 16.75
N MET A 513 6.47 22.10 18.02
CA MET A 513 5.29 22.49 18.80
C MET A 513 4.64 23.80 18.37
N VAL A 514 5.32 24.62 17.54
CA VAL A 514 4.73 25.83 16.94
C VAL A 514 3.59 25.47 15.99
N TYR A 515 3.68 24.35 15.30
CA TYR A 515 2.73 23.91 14.27
C TYR A 515 2.14 22.52 14.53
N ALA A 516 2.49 21.85 15.63
CA ALA A 516 2.10 20.46 15.94
C ALA A 516 0.58 20.19 15.95
N PHE A 517 -0.25 21.23 15.99
CA PHE A 517 -1.71 21.13 15.99
C PHE A 517 -2.37 21.63 14.70
N ASP A 518 -1.59 22.07 13.70
CA ASP A 518 -2.09 22.48 12.40
C ASP A 518 -2.54 21.29 11.55
N GLU A 519 -1.93 20.12 11.80
CA GLU A 519 -2.21 18.83 11.16
C GLU A 519 -2.35 17.71 12.21
N ASN A 520 -2.91 16.57 11.82
CA ASN A 520 -2.95 15.36 12.63
C ASN A 520 -1.67 14.55 12.35
N PHE A 521 -0.63 14.78 13.15
CA PHE A 521 0.69 14.22 12.85
C PHE A 521 0.90 12.78 13.34
N VAL A 522 1.57 11.99 12.50
CA VAL A 522 2.40 10.84 12.89
C VAL A 522 3.84 11.33 12.97
N LEU A 523 4.60 10.86 13.97
CA LEU A 523 6.02 11.13 14.15
C LEU A 523 6.82 9.97 13.54
N PRO A 524 7.43 10.12 12.35
CA PRO A 524 8.02 9.01 11.63
C PRO A 524 9.53 8.91 11.89
N ILE A 525 9.99 7.76 12.36
CA ILE A 525 11.38 7.31 12.22
C ILE A 525 11.35 6.10 11.28
N SER A 526 11.29 6.39 9.98
CA SER A 526 11.01 5.42 8.93
C SER A 526 12.26 4.78 8.33
N HIS A 527 12.05 3.86 7.40
CA HIS A 527 13.09 3.17 6.62
C HIS A 527 14.07 4.12 5.92
N ASP A 528 13.57 5.24 5.37
CA ASP A 528 14.38 6.24 4.66
C ASP A 528 15.44 6.89 5.54
N GLU A 529 15.27 6.89 6.86
CA GLU A 529 16.20 7.53 7.77
C GLU A 529 17.40 6.66 8.17
N VAL A 530 17.42 5.39 7.75
CA VAL A 530 18.47 4.42 8.12
C VAL A 530 19.13 3.74 6.93
N VAL A 531 19.21 4.45 5.81
CA VAL A 531 19.78 3.99 4.53
C VAL A 531 20.62 5.08 3.86
N HIS A 532 21.22 4.76 2.71
CA HIS A 532 21.90 5.69 1.80
C HIS A 532 22.99 6.56 2.47
N GLY A 533 23.71 6.00 3.43
CA GLY A 533 24.79 6.71 4.13
C GLY A 533 24.30 7.61 5.28
N LYS A 534 23.00 7.64 5.59
CA LYS A 534 22.46 8.39 6.74
C LYS A 534 22.82 7.74 8.08
N GLY A 535 23.30 6.50 8.10
CA GLY A 535 23.61 5.71 9.29
C GLY A 535 22.38 5.12 9.97
N SER A 536 22.57 4.03 10.73
CA SER A 536 21.52 3.49 11.61
C SER A 536 21.16 4.45 12.74
N MET A 537 20.00 4.29 13.36
CA MET A 537 19.61 5.12 14.50
C MET A 537 20.61 5.09 15.65
N LEU A 538 21.28 3.96 15.91
CA LEU A 538 22.32 3.88 16.93
C LEU A 538 23.57 4.70 16.57
N HIS A 539 24.03 4.62 15.31
CA HIS A 539 25.24 5.30 14.86
C HIS A 539 25.06 6.79 14.54
N LYS A 540 23.83 7.28 14.45
CA LYS A 540 23.54 8.72 14.48
C LYS A 540 23.89 9.34 15.84
N MET A 541 23.87 8.55 16.91
CA MET A 541 24.06 9.06 18.26
C MET A 541 25.55 9.35 18.54
N PRO A 542 25.88 10.47 19.20
CA PRO A 542 27.25 10.80 19.57
C PRO A 542 27.71 10.10 20.85
N GLY A 543 29.02 10.08 21.05
CA GLY A 543 29.66 9.60 22.27
C GLY A 543 30.21 8.18 22.19
N ASP A 544 30.56 7.62 23.35
CA ASP A 544 30.95 6.22 23.48
C ASP A 544 29.74 5.27 23.35
N GLU A 545 29.99 3.95 23.38
CA GLU A 545 28.95 2.93 23.24
C GLU A 545 27.79 3.10 24.22
N TRP A 546 28.08 3.49 25.46
CA TRP A 546 27.06 3.72 26.47
C TRP A 546 26.23 4.96 26.14
N GLN A 547 26.89 6.05 25.79
CA GLN A 547 26.24 7.30 25.41
C GLN A 547 25.41 7.16 24.13
N GLN A 548 25.86 6.37 23.15
CA GLN A 548 25.09 6.08 21.94
C GLN A 548 23.76 5.40 22.27
N ALA A 549 23.80 4.33 23.06
CA ALA A 549 22.59 3.64 23.50
C ALA A 549 21.71 4.55 24.38
N ALA A 550 22.30 5.31 25.30
CA ALA A 550 21.57 6.23 26.17
C ALA A 550 20.88 7.35 25.38
N ASN A 551 21.53 7.94 24.37
CA ASN A 551 20.91 8.91 23.47
C ASN A 551 19.73 8.30 22.70
N LEU A 552 19.90 7.11 22.13
CA LEU A 552 18.82 6.42 21.41
C LEU A 552 17.60 6.19 22.32
N ARG A 553 17.84 5.71 23.55
CA ARG A 553 16.80 5.50 24.55
C ARG A 553 16.13 6.80 25.00
N CYS A 554 16.93 7.84 25.26
CA CYS A 554 16.44 9.17 25.61
C CYS A 554 15.53 9.73 24.52
N TYR A 555 15.96 9.61 23.26
CA TYR A 555 15.24 10.06 22.08
C TYR A 555 13.93 9.29 21.87
N ALA A 556 13.95 7.96 22.00
CA ALA A 556 12.73 7.15 21.96
C ALA A 556 11.74 7.58 23.05
N GLY A 557 12.22 7.81 24.28
CA GLY A 557 11.39 8.36 25.35
C GLY A 557 10.80 9.74 25.00
N PHE A 558 11.59 10.65 24.43
CA PHE A 558 11.11 11.95 23.99
C PHE A 558 10.01 11.83 22.92
N MET A 559 10.22 11.01 21.89
CA MET A 559 9.25 10.75 20.82
C MET A 559 7.91 10.23 21.37
N TYR A 560 7.94 9.31 22.34
CA TYR A 560 6.73 8.76 22.95
C TYR A 560 6.00 9.77 23.85
N GLY A 561 6.73 10.70 24.48
CA GLY A 561 6.15 11.81 25.24
C GLY A 561 5.57 12.92 24.35
N HIS A 562 6.20 13.23 23.23
CA HIS A 562 5.80 14.30 22.31
C HIS A 562 4.39 14.06 21.73
N PRO A 563 3.55 15.08 21.49
CA PRO A 563 2.27 14.92 20.80
C PRO A 563 2.41 14.36 19.37
N GLY A 564 1.49 13.50 18.96
CA GLY A 564 1.45 12.87 17.63
C GLY A 564 1.54 11.35 17.70
N LYS A 565 1.03 10.64 16.69
CA LYS A 565 1.10 9.16 16.64
C LYS A 565 2.54 8.70 16.39
N LYS A 566 2.86 7.42 16.64
CA LYS A 566 4.25 6.93 16.64
C LYS A 566 4.48 6.00 15.46
N LEU A 567 5.58 6.16 14.73
CA LEU A 567 6.05 5.19 13.73
C LEU A 567 7.53 4.92 13.92
N ASN A 568 7.87 3.63 14.01
CA ASN A 568 9.25 3.17 14.13
C ASN A 568 9.51 2.05 13.12
N PHE A 569 10.54 2.22 12.30
CA PHE A 569 11.00 1.19 11.38
C PHE A 569 11.71 0.05 12.08
N MET A 570 11.50 -1.16 11.55
CA MET A 570 12.16 -2.37 12.01
C MET A 570 13.69 -2.24 12.08
N GLY A 571 14.29 -2.80 13.14
CA GLY A 571 15.73 -2.74 13.41
C GLY A 571 16.14 -1.58 14.31
N ASN A 572 15.38 -0.47 14.32
CA ASN A 572 15.65 0.64 15.24
C ASN A 572 15.46 0.23 16.71
N GLU A 573 14.47 -0.63 16.98
CA GLU A 573 14.17 -1.17 18.30
C GLU A 573 15.20 -2.21 18.77
N LEU A 574 15.98 -2.78 17.84
CA LEU A 574 17.12 -3.65 18.17
C LEU A 574 18.38 -2.84 18.47
N GLY A 575 18.37 -1.53 18.20
CA GLY A 575 19.58 -0.72 18.14
C GLY A 575 20.55 -1.26 17.09
N GLN A 576 20.06 -1.59 15.90
CA GLN A 576 20.89 -2.16 14.84
C GLN A 576 22.08 -1.24 14.51
N SER A 577 23.27 -1.84 14.35
CA SER A 577 24.49 -1.09 14.07
C SER A 577 24.61 -0.71 12.59
N ARG A 578 24.34 -1.63 11.67
CA ARG A 578 24.38 -1.33 10.24
C ARG A 578 23.11 -0.60 9.77
N GLU A 579 23.24 0.12 8.68
CA GLU A 579 22.08 0.60 7.90
C GLU A 579 21.20 -0.58 7.48
N TRP A 580 19.92 -0.30 7.26
CA TRP A 580 19.03 -1.30 6.70
C TRP A 580 19.51 -1.72 5.31
N ASN A 581 19.47 -3.03 5.05
CA ASN A 581 19.79 -3.62 3.77
C ASN A 581 18.68 -4.59 3.37
N HIS A 582 17.93 -4.24 2.33
CA HIS A 582 16.83 -5.06 1.80
C HIS A 582 17.27 -6.46 1.34
N ASP A 583 18.54 -6.64 0.96
CA ASP A 583 19.08 -7.94 0.53
C ASP A 583 19.30 -8.93 1.70
N SER A 584 19.25 -8.48 2.96
CA SER A 584 19.52 -9.31 4.14
C SER A 584 18.39 -9.23 5.18
N GLY A 585 18.34 -10.19 6.10
CA GLY A 585 17.51 -10.07 7.31
C GLY A 585 18.06 -9.01 8.28
N LEU A 586 17.26 -8.59 9.26
CA LEU A 586 17.76 -7.80 10.39
C LEU A 586 18.80 -8.60 11.20
N ASP A 587 19.69 -7.88 11.90
CA ASP A 587 20.74 -8.45 12.75
C ASP A 587 20.16 -8.99 14.10
N TRP A 588 19.27 -9.99 14.05
CA TRP A 588 18.58 -10.54 15.23
C TRP A 588 19.52 -11.06 16.33
N ASP A 589 20.72 -11.53 15.95
CA ASP A 589 21.74 -12.01 16.89
C ASP A 589 22.23 -10.93 17.86
N LEU A 590 21.99 -9.64 17.57
CA LEU A 590 22.30 -8.53 18.47
C LEU A 590 21.58 -8.67 19.82
N LEU A 591 20.42 -9.31 19.85
CA LEU A 591 19.66 -9.53 21.09
C LEU A 591 20.35 -10.48 22.09
N ASN A 592 21.43 -11.16 21.69
CA ASN A 592 22.28 -11.92 22.60
C ASN A 592 23.17 -11.02 23.50
N PHE A 593 23.21 -9.71 23.24
CA PHE A 593 23.99 -8.74 24.00
C PHE A 593 23.07 -7.81 24.81
N GLU A 594 23.42 -7.58 26.08
CA GLU A 594 22.59 -6.85 27.05
C GLU A 594 22.20 -5.43 26.58
N LYS A 595 23.08 -4.74 25.86
CA LYS A 595 22.82 -3.40 25.31
C LYS A 595 21.59 -3.39 24.39
N HIS A 596 21.56 -4.31 23.42
CA HIS A 596 20.51 -4.37 22.41
C HIS A 596 19.21 -4.93 22.99
N ALA A 597 19.30 -5.94 23.85
CA ALA A 597 18.15 -6.44 24.62
C ALA A 597 17.53 -5.33 25.50
N GLY A 598 18.35 -4.49 26.12
CA GLY A 598 17.89 -3.34 26.92
C GLY A 598 17.20 -2.26 26.08
N ILE A 599 17.70 -1.96 24.87
CA ILE A 599 17.05 -1.04 23.93
C ILE A 599 15.68 -1.59 23.52
N GLN A 600 15.60 -2.86 23.13
CA GLN A 600 14.33 -3.50 22.74
C GLN A 600 13.33 -3.53 23.91
N ALA A 601 13.80 -3.87 25.11
CA ALA A 601 12.98 -3.85 26.31
C ALA A 601 12.39 -2.46 26.61
N LEU A 602 13.15 -1.38 26.31
CA LEU A 602 12.63 -0.02 26.43
C LEU A 602 11.50 0.24 25.43
N TYR A 603 11.68 -0.09 24.15
CA TYR A 603 10.62 0.12 23.14
C TYR A 603 9.34 -0.63 23.52
N LYS A 604 9.47 -1.87 24.01
CA LYS A 604 8.35 -2.63 24.57
C LYS A 604 7.68 -1.92 25.73
N ALA A 605 8.46 -1.43 26.70
CA ALA A 605 7.93 -0.68 27.85
C ALA A 605 7.23 0.64 27.42
N LEU A 606 7.79 1.36 26.45
CA LEU A 606 7.21 2.59 25.90
C LEU A 606 5.87 2.32 25.20
N ASN A 607 5.79 1.26 24.39
CA ASN A 607 4.55 0.83 23.75
C ASN A 607 3.45 0.50 24.77
N HIS A 608 3.77 -0.28 25.81
CA HIS A 608 2.79 -0.59 26.86
C HIS A 608 2.38 0.65 27.66
N LEU A 609 3.32 1.54 27.99
CA LEU A 609 3.03 2.81 28.67
C LEU A 609 2.08 3.66 27.83
N TYR A 610 2.38 3.82 26.53
CA TYR A 610 1.58 4.60 25.59
C TYR A 610 0.15 4.07 25.46
N ARG A 611 -0.04 2.75 25.40
CA ARG A 611 -1.37 2.12 25.31
C ARG A 611 -2.18 2.24 26.59
N THR A 612 -1.54 2.21 27.75
CA THR A 612 -2.22 2.18 29.06
C THR A 612 -2.40 3.56 29.69
N THR A 613 -1.78 4.60 29.11
CA THR A 613 -1.78 5.96 29.65
C THR A 613 -2.49 6.91 28.70
N SER A 614 -3.80 7.13 28.92
CA SER A 614 -4.68 7.98 28.11
C SER A 614 -4.08 9.35 27.77
N ALA A 615 -3.39 9.99 28.72
CA ALA A 615 -2.79 11.31 28.51
C ALA A 615 -1.77 11.36 27.37
N LEU A 616 -1.15 10.22 27.02
CA LEU A 616 -0.15 10.17 25.96
C LEU A 616 -0.75 10.11 24.55
N HIS A 617 -2.05 9.81 24.38
CA HIS A 617 -2.64 9.58 23.05
C HIS A 617 -4.02 10.21 22.80
N GLU A 618 -4.87 10.43 23.83
CA GLU A 618 -6.25 10.91 23.64
C GLU A 618 -6.36 12.29 23.00
N GLN A 619 -5.33 13.13 23.18
CA GLN A 619 -5.32 14.53 22.79
C GLN A 619 -4.07 14.91 21.98
N ASP A 620 -3.48 13.97 21.23
CA ASP A 620 -2.29 14.24 20.41
C ASP A 620 -2.46 15.41 19.43
N HIS A 621 -3.68 15.68 18.99
CA HIS A 621 -3.99 16.67 17.95
C HIS A 621 -4.83 17.83 18.48
N GLN A 622 -4.84 18.01 19.81
CA GLN A 622 -5.57 19.08 20.49
C GLN A 622 -4.59 19.85 21.38
N PRO A 623 -4.54 21.20 21.30
CA PRO A 623 -3.64 22.00 22.13
C PRO A 623 -3.77 21.74 23.64
N GLN A 624 -4.96 21.34 24.10
CA GLN A 624 -5.23 21.03 25.51
C GLN A 624 -4.48 19.78 26.01
N GLY A 625 -4.05 18.90 25.10
CA GLY A 625 -3.31 17.68 25.40
C GLY A 625 -1.86 17.90 25.82
N PHE A 626 -1.32 19.13 25.72
CA PHE A 626 0.09 19.43 25.93
C PHE A 626 0.29 20.82 26.54
N THR A 627 1.21 20.93 27.49
CA THR A 627 1.70 22.22 27.99
C THR A 627 3.19 22.15 28.31
N TRP A 628 3.98 23.10 27.80
CA TRP A 628 5.37 23.24 28.23
C TRP A 628 5.47 23.55 29.74
N ILE A 629 6.42 22.92 30.42
CA ILE A 629 6.84 23.30 31.77
C ILE A 629 8.04 24.22 31.66
N ASP A 630 9.07 23.77 30.95
CA ASP A 630 10.24 24.56 30.60
C ASP A 630 10.82 24.05 29.28
N HIS A 631 10.80 24.92 28.27
CA HIS A 631 11.37 24.68 26.93
C HIS A 631 12.52 25.66 26.62
N ASN A 632 12.92 26.49 27.59
CA ASN A 632 13.96 27.50 27.43
C ASN A 632 15.28 27.09 28.13
N ASN A 633 15.32 25.90 28.75
CA ASN A 633 16.48 25.41 29.48
C ASN A 633 17.58 24.83 28.54
N ALA A 634 17.99 25.67 27.59
CA ALA A 634 19.01 25.36 26.60
C ALA A 634 20.38 25.12 27.25
N GLU A 635 20.74 25.88 28.29
CA GLU A 635 22.03 25.75 28.98
C GLU A 635 22.25 24.33 29.53
N GLN A 636 21.17 23.66 29.94
CA GLN A 636 21.21 22.29 30.44
C GLN A 636 20.80 21.25 29.40
N SER A 637 20.36 21.69 28.21
CA SER A 637 19.70 20.88 27.19
C SER A 637 18.59 20.00 27.77
N VAL A 638 17.76 20.58 28.63
CA VAL A 638 16.62 19.90 29.26
C VAL A 638 15.33 20.47 28.70
N VAL A 639 14.39 19.59 28.35
CA VAL A 639 13.01 20.00 28.08
C VAL A 639 12.07 19.31 29.06
N SER A 640 11.02 20.00 29.46
CA SER A 640 9.98 19.43 30.32
C SER A 640 8.60 19.92 29.92
N PHE A 641 7.63 19.01 29.92
CA PHE A 641 6.26 19.29 29.55
C PHE A 641 5.28 18.34 30.25
N VAL A 642 4.00 18.69 30.21
CA VAL A 642 2.91 17.86 30.71
C VAL A 642 1.99 17.46 29.56
N ARG A 643 1.59 16.19 29.57
CA ARG A 643 0.53 15.62 28.72
C ARG A 643 -0.74 15.43 29.53
N ASN A 644 -1.90 15.77 28.96
CA ASN A 644 -3.20 15.72 29.64
C ASN A 644 -4.17 14.76 28.93
N ALA A 645 -4.82 13.90 29.69
CA ALA A 645 -5.95 13.10 29.19
C ALA A 645 -7.19 13.98 28.96
N LYS A 646 -8.09 13.55 28.08
CA LYS A 646 -9.40 14.19 27.85
C LYS A 646 -10.44 13.64 28.81
N THR A 647 -10.42 12.32 29.01
CA THR A 647 -11.47 11.59 29.72
C THR A 647 -11.18 11.44 31.21
N THR A 648 -9.91 11.45 31.60
CA THR A 648 -9.46 11.30 32.99
C THR A 648 -8.75 12.56 33.48
N LYS A 649 -8.45 12.64 34.78
CA LYS A 649 -7.58 13.68 35.37
C LYS A 649 -6.09 13.33 35.27
N GLN A 650 -5.75 12.25 34.56
CA GLN A 650 -4.38 11.77 34.45
C GLN A 650 -3.51 12.81 33.75
N LYS A 651 -2.38 13.14 34.37
CA LYS A 651 -1.32 13.96 33.79
C LYS A 651 -0.02 13.18 33.77
N VAL A 652 0.75 13.38 32.71
CA VAL A 652 2.08 12.78 32.54
C VAL A 652 3.10 13.89 32.38
N TYR A 653 3.98 14.01 33.35
CA TYR A 653 5.12 14.92 33.34
C TYR A 653 6.28 14.21 32.67
N VAL A 654 6.71 14.72 31.51
CA VAL A 654 7.83 14.20 30.73
C VAL A 654 9.00 15.16 30.86
N ILE A 655 10.16 14.65 31.24
CA ILE A 655 11.38 15.44 31.41
C ILE A 655 12.52 14.71 30.70
N SER A 656 13.15 15.37 29.73
CA SER A 656 14.26 14.82 28.95
C SER A 656 15.54 15.60 29.22
N ASN A 657 16.59 14.92 29.65
CA ASN A 657 17.95 15.43 29.78
C ASN A 657 18.79 14.96 28.60
N PHE A 658 19.09 15.87 27.68
CA PHE A 658 19.88 15.57 26.50
C PHE A 658 21.39 15.79 26.73
N THR A 659 21.89 15.67 27.96
CA THR A 659 23.33 15.71 28.25
C THR A 659 23.76 14.52 29.10
N PRO A 660 25.03 14.07 29.02
CA PRO A 660 25.56 13.02 29.90
C PRO A 660 25.79 13.51 31.34
N ILE A 661 25.38 14.74 31.67
CA ILE A 661 25.54 15.33 33.00
C ILE A 661 24.24 15.10 33.78
N PRO A 662 24.22 14.25 34.83
CA PRO A 662 23.06 14.10 35.69
C PRO A 662 22.77 15.40 36.47
N ARG A 663 21.51 15.60 36.88
CA ARG A 663 21.08 16.78 37.63
C ARG A 663 20.49 16.35 38.97
N ASP A 664 21.23 16.57 40.04
CA ASP A 664 20.73 16.35 41.40
C ASP A 664 19.79 17.48 41.81
N ASN A 665 18.76 17.13 42.59
CA ASN A 665 17.78 18.08 43.13
C ASN A 665 17.17 19.01 42.05
N PHE A 666 16.94 18.46 40.85
CA PHE A 666 16.31 19.15 39.74
C PHE A 666 14.85 19.46 40.07
N ARG A 667 14.49 20.75 40.06
CA ARG A 667 13.15 21.22 40.40
C ARG A 667 12.33 21.45 39.14
N ILE A 668 11.10 20.96 39.13
CA ILE A 668 10.12 21.24 38.07
C ILE A 668 8.79 21.67 38.68
N GLY A 669 8.12 22.62 38.02
CA GLY A 669 6.79 23.05 38.42
C GLY A 669 5.73 21.98 38.14
N VAL A 670 4.74 21.87 39.02
CA VAL A 670 3.56 21.01 38.85
C VAL A 670 2.29 21.83 39.11
N ASP A 671 1.22 21.53 38.39
CA ASP A 671 0.05 22.41 38.37
C ASP A 671 -0.67 22.49 39.73
N ASP A 672 -0.81 21.34 40.38
CA ASP A 672 -1.57 21.16 41.62
C ASP A 672 -0.76 20.41 42.67
N ALA A 673 -1.23 20.44 43.91
CA ALA A 673 -0.70 19.60 44.98
C ALA A 673 -0.96 18.12 44.65
N CYS A 674 0.06 17.42 44.17
CA CYS A 674 -0.02 16.02 43.78
C CYS A 674 1.10 15.16 44.39
N GLU A 675 0.90 13.84 44.33
CA GLU A 675 1.97 12.85 44.39
C GLU A 675 2.11 12.25 42.99
N LEU A 676 3.36 12.17 42.51
CA LEU A 676 3.69 11.59 41.22
C LEU A 676 4.42 10.27 41.42
N THR A 677 4.09 9.29 40.58
CA THR A 677 4.79 8.00 40.51
C THR A 677 5.61 7.95 39.23
N LEU A 678 6.87 7.51 39.32
CA LEU A 678 7.73 7.26 38.16
C LEU A 678 7.17 6.06 37.40
N ALA A 679 6.64 6.31 36.20
CA ALA A 679 6.11 5.26 35.34
C ALA A 679 7.20 4.64 34.45
N LEU A 680 8.16 5.45 34.00
CA LEU A 680 9.27 4.98 33.17
C LEU A 680 10.49 5.89 33.32
N ASN A 681 11.68 5.29 33.37
CA ASN A 681 12.98 5.96 33.30
C ASN A 681 13.84 5.27 32.23
N THR A 682 14.23 5.98 31.17
CA THR A 682 15.05 5.38 30.11
C THR A 682 16.50 5.08 30.53
N ASP A 683 16.93 5.53 31.71
CA ASP A 683 18.23 5.21 32.33
C ASP A 683 18.15 4.03 33.33
N ASP A 684 17.01 3.35 33.44
CA ASP A 684 16.92 2.15 34.27
C ASP A 684 17.92 1.08 33.81
N ALA A 685 18.53 0.36 34.78
CA ALA A 685 19.48 -0.71 34.50
C ALA A 685 18.85 -1.84 33.67
N ALA A 686 17.53 -2.05 33.77
CA ALA A 686 16.79 -2.98 32.92
C ALA A 686 16.86 -2.65 31.42
N PHE A 687 17.14 -1.38 31.08
CA PHE A 687 17.30 -0.91 29.71
C PHE A 687 18.77 -0.64 29.34
N TRP A 688 19.71 -1.19 30.12
CA TRP A 688 21.14 -0.93 29.98
C TRP A 688 21.50 0.56 30.22
N GLY A 689 20.77 1.21 31.12
CA GLY A 689 21.10 2.53 31.66
C GLY A 689 22.08 2.47 32.84
N SER A 690 22.47 3.63 33.36
CA SER A 690 23.41 3.73 34.47
C SER A 690 22.79 3.34 35.82
N GLY A 691 21.45 3.28 35.89
CA GLY A 691 20.73 3.06 37.14
C GLY A 691 20.84 4.25 38.09
N TYR A 692 20.95 5.47 37.57
CA TYR A 692 21.08 6.66 38.40
C TYR A 692 19.89 6.79 39.35
N SER A 693 20.18 7.10 40.62
CA SER A 693 19.19 7.12 41.69
C SER A 693 18.07 8.11 41.38
N THR A 694 16.88 7.59 41.08
CA THR A 694 15.68 8.36 40.68
C THR A 694 14.53 7.98 41.60
N LEU A 695 13.80 8.98 42.12
CA LEU A 695 12.73 8.74 43.08
C LEU A 695 11.52 8.08 42.40
N SER A 696 11.12 6.91 42.89
CA SER A 696 9.94 6.20 42.37
C SER A 696 8.62 6.89 42.69
N LYS A 697 8.57 7.66 43.78
CA LYS A 697 7.45 8.51 44.16
C LYS A 697 7.97 9.85 44.65
N VAL A 698 7.27 10.93 44.28
CA VAL A 698 7.62 12.28 44.70
C VAL A 698 6.36 13.08 45.01
N LYS A 699 6.33 13.66 46.21
CA LYS A 699 5.26 14.53 46.65
C LYS A 699 5.62 15.98 46.33
N SER A 700 4.68 16.70 45.73
CA SER A 700 4.83 18.13 45.48
C SER A 700 4.89 18.93 46.79
N SER A 701 5.57 20.07 46.71
CA SER A 701 5.69 21.05 47.78
C SER A 701 5.14 22.41 47.31
N PRO A 702 4.58 23.26 48.19
CA PRO A 702 4.07 24.57 47.83
C PRO A 702 5.21 25.59 47.63
N VAL A 703 6.15 25.26 46.77
CA VAL A 703 7.28 26.09 46.37
C VAL A 703 7.09 26.43 44.90
N ALA A 704 6.92 27.72 44.59
CA ALA A 704 6.66 28.15 43.22
C ALA A 704 7.89 27.93 42.32
N TRP A 705 7.66 27.42 41.11
CA TRP A 705 8.69 27.16 40.09
C TRP A 705 8.04 27.00 38.71
N ASN A 706 8.73 27.36 37.63
CA ASN A 706 8.20 27.36 36.24
C ASN A 706 6.75 27.91 36.14
N ASP A 707 6.51 29.08 36.73
CA ASP A 707 5.20 29.77 36.79
C ASP A 707 4.03 28.95 37.39
N ARG A 708 4.35 27.91 38.18
CA ARG A 708 3.39 27.07 38.89
C ARG A 708 3.52 27.25 40.39
N LYS A 709 2.42 27.05 41.12
CA LYS A 709 2.34 27.25 42.57
C LYS A 709 3.05 26.15 43.37
N HIS A 710 3.11 24.95 42.81
CA HIS A 710 3.74 23.78 43.40
C HIS A 710 4.92 23.31 42.55
N SER A 711 5.85 22.60 43.17
CA SER A 711 6.96 21.94 42.48
C SER A 711 7.37 20.65 43.17
N ILE A 712 8.01 19.79 42.40
CA ILE A 712 8.68 18.58 42.87
C ILE A 712 10.20 18.75 42.72
N VAL A 713 10.96 17.95 43.46
CA VAL A 713 12.41 17.85 43.33
C VAL A 713 12.75 16.41 43.03
N ILE A 714 13.42 16.18 41.91
CA ILE A 714 13.84 14.87 41.44
C ILE A 714 15.34 14.86 41.14
N ASN A 715 15.92 13.69 41.05
CA ASN A 715 17.23 13.52 40.44
C ASN A 715 17.01 13.12 38.99
N LEU A 716 17.57 13.88 38.06
CA LEU A 716 17.40 13.65 36.63
C LEU A 716 18.63 12.90 36.09
N PRO A 717 18.46 11.66 35.59
CA PRO A 717 19.58 10.86 35.09
C PRO A 717 20.24 11.47 33.85
N PRO A 718 21.49 11.07 33.54
CA PRO A 718 22.18 11.51 32.33
C PRO A 718 21.55 10.87 31.08
N LEU A 719 21.46 11.61 29.97
CA LEU A 719 20.95 11.12 28.68
C LEU A 719 19.67 10.29 28.83
N SER A 720 18.65 10.87 29.44
CA SER A 720 17.45 10.13 29.84
C SER A 720 16.17 10.91 29.61
N THR A 721 15.07 10.20 29.46
CA THR A 721 13.72 10.73 29.54
C THR A 721 12.99 10.01 30.68
N VAL A 722 12.37 10.77 31.58
CA VAL A 722 11.59 10.23 32.69
C VAL A 722 10.12 10.63 32.55
N PHE A 723 9.24 9.69 32.88
CA PHE A 723 7.79 9.85 32.86
C PHE A 723 7.24 9.74 34.28
N TYR A 724 6.67 10.82 34.79
CA TYR A 724 5.99 10.86 36.08
C TYR A 724 4.49 11.04 35.89
N VAL A 725 3.70 10.13 36.44
CA VAL A 725 2.24 10.12 36.29
C VAL A 725 1.58 10.51 37.61
N THR A 726 0.52 11.30 37.54
CA THR A 726 -0.32 11.58 38.71
C THR A 726 -0.96 10.29 39.21
N CYS A 727 -0.84 9.98 40.51
CA CYS A 727 -1.65 8.93 41.11
C CYS A 727 -3.14 9.30 40.94
N ASP A 728 -3.96 8.39 40.41
CA ASP A 728 -5.41 8.59 40.33
C ASP A 728 -5.94 8.95 41.73
N ALA A 729 -6.65 10.07 41.82
CA ALA A 729 -7.31 10.55 43.02
C ALA A 729 -8.78 10.14 43.05
#